data_AF-A0A100IKN2-F1
#
_entry.id   AF-A0A100IKN2-F1
#
_cell.length_a   1.000
_cell.length_b   1.000
_cell.length_c   1.000
_cell.angle_alpha   90.00
_cell.angle_beta   90.00
_cell.angle_gamma   90.00
#
_symmetry.space_group_name_H-M   'P 1'
#
loop_
_entity.id
_entity.type
_entity.pdbx_description
1 polymer ?
#
loop_
_entity_poly.entity_id
_entity_poly.type
_entity_poly.pdbx_seq_one_letter_code
_entity_poly.pdbx_strand_id
1 'polypeptide(L)'
;MPSLASIITFVIFIPFAVSDLSVKLNVTREIKLSPPASPRPGKQIVDAAYQSFSIEFSFMADYAGNDTQVIQNLYDISGAYPIFRVGGSTQSSAIYYPNQTEAIIDPFSSVASDQPSHTLVGPSWFQSFRQFPSGTQYIYGLNFFNTVNETYYNIGNGLDQCVLEANAAYETMGNSLYAFEIGNEVDSWGNGKHRDGNWTVQRYVNQWNEFASAISRNLTGKDATRLFQGCAFEAPRHLDERTDWNVENAELDGMGPDKTKTVSDHEYMGANCHYTGAGPTIEDTLFDRTNMLSRVWYHDYLGNATASSGIKYVIGETNSISCQGAFNISDVMASAVWAIDYVMYLSSLKVSRVHFHMGTRYRYSPWQPILYNDSAPHVNPMYYGNLFNAAVFAGGNKQTEVLVNETNFGAYAVYKAGSLDAIVAVNLNIWNSTSDPVARPYTELALTDEWEDAKVSRLTSPGVDIADNITFAGQYVDENARIVGPKTYDTVTDGKVLLLISTSTNRQQNAHHLLPPKMEELLTPFLQYTEKDRRSDAPAFSLALHGPERLSRTSPYLFHVTLQRVDEVSDYCVFAWYPQTHGFATSDGFILLQRTAQGGLHQVNLPEYTILPQLEHGHFSPYNIHKPGNVKQFYDAIPDRLIPYLQTGERYVLLCPGQQYDSWNWTDKAENSKLVLPGGPFLSFIVEDNETMPIMPTLICGAKECCPTLIAKVECCPQGQVALQDDLVLATLHVTYVPTSGSGGRPFTFNTAGLTVELWVWRDRWVNLEGFVCGGGWAFVDDPDMQVSPGRDNGFAKHDIRIILALTWASFIPQIKHVWKTKHSRGISTAYLLFNVLCITEYVFFQSLDTAYLWDISKLPSAPVSVSPLDWVNLAQVLGVWVLSNVFFLLCLFYSPPTGPHRHLLRILLTLALYSFFLLFTLVPLILDLTTDVFCRPNNPHDCPLPERDVVPFLRGIHCYFLLPITTLILPVLGFYKQAQRQRRQRHQEQSRRQHHQEPREQAIMIPPSHPPSPTTPTDLNRLLARSRLFQAAIFALSAILWIFRLPPGKQERAYEPPPPTDDPLPPPPWLLVCFQWWIFMGYMTVDEAIFAVGQGLLGCLGLRKAIAAEGRSEGEEAERRLLLVAAEERSTYGSES
;
A
#
# COMPACT_ATOMS: atom_id res chain seq x y z
N MET A 1 34.70 -84.65 -10.68
CA MET A 1 33.63 -85.25 -9.84
C MET A 1 33.54 -84.48 -8.52
N PRO A 2 32.42 -84.53 -7.80
CA PRO A 2 32.08 -83.61 -6.69
C PRO A 2 32.75 -84.04 -5.35
N SER A 3 32.53 -83.45 -4.17
CA SER A 3 31.40 -82.61 -3.71
C SER A 3 31.71 -81.66 -2.55
N LEU A 4 30.71 -80.84 -2.19
CA LEU A 4 30.49 -80.29 -0.85
C LEU A 4 30.61 -81.39 0.23
N ALA A 5 31.02 -81.03 1.46
CA ALA A 5 30.11 -80.91 2.62
C ALA A 5 30.84 -80.73 3.98
N SER A 6 30.17 -80.02 4.90
CA SER A 6 30.21 -80.17 6.37
C SER A 6 31.53 -80.11 7.16
N ILE A 7 31.75 -78.99 7.85
CA ILE A 7 32.03 -78.98 9.31
C ILE A 7 31.08 -77.96 9.95
N ILE A 8 30.57 -78.24 11.14
CA ILE A 8 29.53 -77.45 11.83
C ILE A 8 29.85 -77.31 13.33
N THR A 9 29.64 -76.10 13.86
CA THR A 9 29.35 -75.74 15.27
C THR A 9 30.31 -76.20 16.40
N PHE A 10 30.86 -75.24 17.16
CA PHE A 10 30.55 -75.10 18.61
C PHE A 10 31.06 -73.76 19.20
N VAL A 11 30.17 -72.77 19.36
CA VAL A 11 30.29 -71.68 20.35
C VAL A 11 28.91 -71.44 20.96
N ILE A 12 28.89 -71.09 22.25
CA ILE A 12 27.74 -71.14 23.17
C ILE A 12 26.75 -69.98 22.95
N PHE A 13 25.46 -70.24 23.23
CA PHE A 13 24.39 -69.25 23.25
C PHE A 13 24.59 -68.18 24.35
N ILE A 14 24.43 -66.92 23.97
CA ILE A 14 23.77 -65.90 24.81
C ILE A 14 22.69 -65.24 23.93
N PRO A 15 21.41 -65.24 24.33
CA PRO A 15 20.38 -64.54 23.56
C PRO A 15 20.52 -63.03 23.82
N PHE A 16 21.16 -62.32 22.90
CA PHE A 16 20.89 -60.90 22.74
C PHE A 16 19.44 -60.77 22.25
N ALA A 17 18.54 -60.45 23.16
CA ALA A 17 17.25 -59.91 22.79
C ALA A 17 17.51 -58.59 22.07
N VAL A 18 17.41 -58.61 20.75
CA VAL A 18 17.18 -57.38 19.98
C VAL A 18 15.81 -56.90 20.40
N SER A 19 15.77 -55.99 21.37
CA SER A 19 14.58 -55.20 21.63
C SER A 19 14.34 -54.37 20.38
N ASP A 20 13.28 -54.69 19.63
CA ASP A 20 12.77 -53.80 18.60
C ASP A 20 12.57 -52.43 19.24
N LEU A 21 13.46 -51.49 18.90
CA LEU A 21 13.32 -50.10 19.32
C LEU A 21 12.24 -49.48 18.43
N SER A 22 11.00 -49.88 18.68
CA SER A 22 9.82 -49.43 17.97
C SER A 22 9.70 -47.91 18.17
N VAL A 23 10.26 -47.16 17.23
CA VAL A 23 10.06 -45.72 17.12
C VAL A 23 8.55 -45.54 16.94
N LYS A 24 7.88 -45.08 18.00
CA LYS A 24 6.46 -44.73 17.93
C LYS A 24 6.33 -43.51 17.04
N LEU A 25 6.13 -43.74 15.76
CA LEU A 25 5.84 -42.72 14.76
C LEU A 25 4.63 -41.92 15.24
N ASN A 26 4.75 -40.59 15.20
CA ASN A 26 3.74 -39.67 15.72
C ASN A 26 2.55 -39.56 14.74
N VAL A 27 1.81 -40.67 14.57
CA VAL A 27 0.61 -40.72 13.73
C VAL A 27 -0.49 -39.93 14.43
N THR A 28 -0.72 -38.71 13.96
CA THR A 28 -1.74 -37.80 14.49
C THR A 28 -3.10 -37.99 13.84
N ARG A 29 -3.18 -38.69 12.70
CA ARG A 29 -4.39 -38.83 11.89
C ARG A 29 -4.34 -40.06 10.98
N GLU A 30 -5.50 -40.73 10.81
CA GLU A 30 -5.78 -41.68 9.73
C GLU A 30 -6.75 -41.02 8.73
N ILE A 31 -6.52 -41.20 7.42
CA ILE A 31 -7.41 -40.80 6.32
C ILE A 31 -7.67 -42.04 5.46
N LYS A 32 -8.93 -42.32 5.14
CA LYS A 32 -9.32 -43.45 4.28
C LYS A 32 -9.51 -42.96 2.85
N LEU A 33 -8.77 -43.53 1.92
CA LEU A 33 -8.83 -43.20 0.50
C LEU A 33 -9.63 -44.28 -0.23
N SER A 34 -10.80 -43.90 -0.75
CA SER A 34 -11.72 -44.78 -1.47
C SER A 34 -12.00 -44.22 -2.87
N PRO A 35 -11.09 -44.45 -3.84
CA PRO A 35 -11.28 -43.98 -5.21
C PRO A 35 -12.47 -44.68 -5.87
N PRO A 36 -13.29 -43.99 -6.69
CA PRO A 36 -14.32 -44.64 -7.48
C PRO A 36 -13.71 -45.60 -8.52
N ALA A 37 -14.40 -46.69 -8.86
CA ALA A 37 -13.91 -47.70 -9.79
C ALA A 37 -13.67 -47.21 -11.24
N SER A 38 -14.11 -45.98 -11.56
CA SER A 38 -13.93 -45.30 -12.85
C SER A 38 -14.11 -43.79 -12.66
N PRO A 39 -13.49 -42.92 -13.49
CA PRO A 39 -13.70 -41.47 -13.42
C PRO A 39 -15.15 -41.10 -13.79
N ARG A 40 -15.64 -39.97 -13.29
CA ARG A 40 -17.02 -39.51 -13.56
C ARG A 40 -17.18 -39.09 -15.03
N PRO A 41 -18.35 -39.34 -15.66
CA PRO A 41 -18.63 -38.84 -17.00
C PRO A 41 -18.46 -37.33 -17.12
N GLY A 42 -17.87 -36.86 -18.22
CA GLY A 42 -17.66 -35.44 -18.50
C GLY A 42 -16.38 -34.83 -17.92
N LYS A 43 -15.58 -35.58 -17.14
CA LYS A 43 -14.23 -35.17 -16.72
C LYS A 43 -13.29 -35.02 -17.89
N GLN A 44 -12.51 -33.94 -17.92
CA GLN A 44 -11.54 -33.70 -18.99
C GLN A 44 -10.47 -34.80 -19.04
N ILE A 45 -10.12 -35.20 -20.26
CA ILE A 45 -8.94 -36.02 -20.54
C ILE A 45 -7.76 -35.07 -20.78
N VAL A 46 -6.68 -35.26 -20.03
CA VAL A 46 -5.44 -34.49 -20.16
C VAL A 46 -4.34 -35.30 -20.85
N ASP A 47 -3.44 -34.58 -21.53
CA ASP A 47 -2.30 -35.15 -22.27
C ASP A 47 -1.01 -35.11 -21.43
N ALA A 48 0.07 -35.72 -21.93
CA ALA A 48 1.34 -35.83 -21.19
C ALA A 48 2.03 -34.47 -20.94
N ALA A 49 1.73 -33.44 -21.74
CA ALA A 49 2.24 -32.08 -21.60
C ALA A 49 1.19 -31.14 -20.97
N TYR A 50 0.28 -31.68 -20.14
CA TYR A 50 -0.74 -30.91 -19.43
C TYR A 50 -0.15 -29.76 -18.60
N GLN A 51 0.94 -30.06 -17.89
CA GLN A 51 1.84 -29.06 -17.37
C GLN A 51 2.81 -28.65 -18.48
N SER A 52 2.86 -27.35 -18.72
CA SER A 52 3.65 -26.65 -19.72
C SER A 52 4.29 -25.42 -19.06
N PHE A 53 5.00 -24.57 -19.82
CA PHE A 53 5.69 -23.39 -19.27
C PHE A 53 5.37 -22.14 -20.07
N SER A 54 5.54 -20.98 -19.45
CA SER A 54 5.60 -19.69 -20.13
C SER A 54 6.94 -19.04 -19.83
N ILE A 55 7.58 -18.46 -20.85
CA ILE A 55 8.83 -17.71 -20.71
C ILE A 55 8.51 -16.25 -20.98
N GLU A 56 8.98 -15.34 -20.13
CA GLU A 56 8.96 -13.90 -20.42
C GLU A 56 9.70 -13.61 -21.74
N PHE A 57 9.10 -12.82 -22.63
CA PHE A 57 9.53 -12.63 -24.01
C PHE A 57 11.01 -12.23 -24.11
N SER A 58 11.46 -11.27 -23.29
CA SER A 58 12.87 -10.87 -23.23
C SER A 58 13.83 -12.03 -22.90
N PHE A 59 13.46 -12.88 -21.94
CA PHE A 59 14.32 -13.95 -21.44
C PHE A 59 14.37 -15.21 -22.32
N MET A 60 13.60 -15.31 -23.41
CA MET A 60 13.66 -16.47 -24.33
C MET A 60 15.07 -16.71 -24.92
N ALA A 61 15.90 -15.66 -25.01
CA ALA A 61 17.31 -15.79 -25.40
C ALA A 61 18.15 -16.59 -24.40
N ASP A 62 18.00 -16.31 -23.10
CA ASP A 62 18.77 -16.95 -22.02
C ASP A 62 18.45 -18.44 -21.92
N TYR A 63 17.16 -18.79 -21.96
CA TYR A 63 16.68 -20.17 -21.85
C TYR A 63 17.14 -21.05 -23.02
N ALA A 64 17.34 -20.46 -24.21
CA ALA A 64 17.79 -21.18 -25.40
C ALA A 64 19.31 -21.45 -25.47
N GLY A 65 20.10 -20.96 -24.49
CA GLY A 65 21.56 -20.88 -24.62
C GLY A 65 22.35 -22.17 -24.43
N ASN A 66 22.31 -22.77 -23.22
CA ASN A 66 23.41 -23.62 -22.75
C ASN A 66 23.07 -25.06 -22.37
N ASP A 67 21.87 -25.35 -21.83
CA ASP A 67 21.48 -26.72 -21.51
C ASP A 67 19.97 -26.96 -21.70
N THR A 68 19.63 -28.04 -22.38
CA THR A 68 18.25 -28.50 -22.62
C THR A 68 17.90 -29.78 -21.85
N GLN A 69 18.82 -30.33 -21.04
CA GLN A 69 18.61 -31.51 -20.22
C GLN A 69 17.40 -31.34 -19.28
N VAL A 70 17.15 -30.13 -18.76
CA VAL A 70 15.93 -29.82 -17.98
C VAL A 70 14.63 -30.09 -18.74
N ILE A 71 14.61 -29.84 -20.06
CA ILE A 71 13.47 -30.11 -20.95
C ILE A 71 13.45 -31.60 -21.33
N GLN A 72 14.62 -32.20 -21.58
CA GLN A 72 14.75 -33.60 -21.93
C GLN A 72 14.26 -34.53 -20.80
N ASN A 73 14.61 -34.24 -19.53
CA ASN A 73 14.11 -34.99 -18.36
C ASN A 73 12.57 -35.05 -18.32
N LEU A 74 11.90 -33.94 -18.64
CA LEU A 74 10.44 -33.84 -18.63
C LEU A 74 9.83 -34.68 -19.76
N TYR A 75 10.49 -34.75 -20.92
CA TYR A 75 10.13 -35.67 -22.00
C TYR A 75 10.38 -37.14 -21.61
N ASP A 76 11.55 -37.46 -21.05
CA ASP A 76 11.95 -38.82 -20.69
C ASP A 76 11.03 -39.43 -19.61
N ILE A 77 10.44 -38.58 -18.75
CA ILE A 77 9.46 -38.96 -17.74
C ILE A 77 8.03 -39.03 -18.32
N SER A 78 7.58 -37.99 -19.03
CA SER A 78 6.16 -37.87 -19.44
C SER A 78 5.84 -38.54 -20.78
N GLY A 79 6.81 -38.68 -21.67
CA GLY A 79 6.65 -39.08 -23.07
C GLY A 79 6.28 -37.94 -24.03
N ALA A 80 6.29 -36.66 -23.60
CA ALA A 80 6.03 -35.51 -24.46
C ALA A 80 6.86 -34.27 -24.05
N TYR A 81 7.14 -33.39 -25.01
CA TYR A 81 7.73 -32.09 -24.68
C TYR A 81 6.66 -31.13 -24.17
N PRO A 82 6.97 -30.29 -23.16
CA PRO A 82 6.14 -29.16 -22.77
C PRO A 82 5.87 -28.21 -23.95
N ILE A 83 4.76 -27.48 -23.89
CA ILE A 83 4.55 -26.30 -24.75
C ILE A 83 5.14 -25.09 -24.02
N PHE A 84 5.79 -24.19 -24.75
CA PHE A 84 6.40 -22.98 -24.19
C PHE A 84 5.70 -21.73 -24.72
N ARG A 85 4.96 -21.02 -23.87
CA ARG A 85 4.34 -19.72 -24.20
C ARG A 85 5.34 -18.60 -23.96
N VAL A 86 5.94 -18.09 -25.03
CA VAL A 86 6.91 -16.98 -24.98
C VAL A 86 6.11 -15.68 -25.06
N GLY A 87 6.00 -14.96 -23.94
CA GLY A 87 5.07 -13.85 -23.79
C GLY A 87 5.27 -13.03 -22.51
N GLY A 88 4.21 -12.71 -21.79
CA GLY A 88 4.29 -11.91 -20.56
C GLY A 88 4.27 -10.41 -20.83
N SER A 89 4.55 -9.59 -19.80
CA SER A 89 4.41 -8.14 -19.92
C SER A 89 5.40 -7.52 -20.92
N THR A 90 6.60 -8.08 -21.08
CA THR A 90 7.63 -7.58 -22.02
C THR A 90 7.25 -7.79 -23.49
N GLN A 91 6.38 -8.75 -23.81
CA GLN A 91 5.81 -8.87 -25.16
C GLN A 91 5.02 -7.60 -25.56
N SER A 92 4.45 -6.91 -24.56
CA SER A 92 3.66 -5.68 -24.77
C SER A 92 4.53 -4.45 -25.03
N SER A 93 5.84 -4.54 -24.79
CA SER A 93 6.84 -3.51 -25.12
C SER A 93 7.90 -4.01 -26.10
N ALA A 94 7.66 -5.16 -26.74
CA ALA A 94 8.52 -5.74 -27.77
C ALA A 94 8.33 -5.05 -29.14
N ILE A 95 9.41 -4.90 -29.91
CA ILE A 95 9.37 -4.44 -31.31
C ILE A 95 10.39 -5.21 -32.15
N TYR A 96 9.95 -5.88 -33.22
CA TYR A 96 10.82 -6.49 -34.22
C TYR A 96 11.36 -5.49 -35.26
N TYR A 97 12.68 -5.46 -35.44
CA TYR A 97 13.35 -4.69 -36.50
C TYR A 97 14.13 -5.62 -37.45
N PRO A 98 13.69 -5.81 -38.72
CA PRO A 98 14.33 -6.74 -39.65
C PRO A 98 15.75 -6.34 -40.09
N ASN A 99 16.18 -5.11 -39.79
CA ASN A 99 17.51 -4.59 -40.08
C ASN A 99 18.42 -4.55 -38.83
N GLN A 100 17.96 -5.00 -37.66
CA GLN A 100 18.77 -5.05 -36.44
C GLN A 100 19.76 -6.22 -36.51
N THR A 101 21.03 -5.97 -36.17
CA THR A 101 22.10 -6.96 -36.19
C THR A 101 22.13 -7.82 -34.93
N GLU A 102 21.90 -7.17 -33.80
CA GLU A 102 21.76 -7.72 -32.46
C GLU A 102 20.51 -8.60 -32.40
N ALA A 103 20.63 -9.76 -31.75
CA ALA A 103 19.47 -10.63 -31.52
C ALA A 103 18.41 -9.89 -30.70
N ILE A 104 18.79 -9.40 -29.53
CA ILE A 104 17.90 -8.70 -28.60
C ILE A 104 18.62 -7.53 -27.94
N ILE A 105 17.90 -6.46 -27.65
CA ILE A 105 18.38 -5.28 -26.92
C ILE A 105 17.36 -4.97 -25.81
N ASP A 106 17.78 -5.21 -24.57
CA ASP A 106 16.96 -5.12 -23.36
C ASP A 106 17.51 -4.07 -22.37
N PRO A 107 17.09 -2.79 -22.48
CA PRO A 107 17.45 -1.74 -21.53
C PRO A 107 16.73 -1.88 -20.18
N PHE A 108 17.39 -2.54 -19.23
CA PHE A 108 17.04 -2.55 -17.80
C PHE A 108 17.28 -1.19 -17.14
N SER A 109 16.36 -0.75 -16.28
CA SER A 109 16.46 0.52 -15.54
C SER A 109 17.49 0.50 -14.40
N SER A 110 17.80 -0.69 -13.87
CA SER A 110 18.80 -0.90 -12.82
C SER A 110 19.32 -2.35 -12.84
N VAL A 111 20.34 -2.65 -12.03
CA VAL A 111 20.80 -4.04 -11.82
C VAL A 111 19.81 -4.88 -11.01
N ALA A 112 18.90 -4.26 -10.24
CA ALA A 112 17.88 -4.91 -9.44
C ALA A 112 16.51 -5.01 -10.14
N SER A 113 16.40 -4.53 -11.39
CA SER A 113 15.15 -4.57 -12.16
C SER A 113 14.96 -5.97 -12.73
N ASP A 114 13.84 -6.63 -12.42
CA ASP A 114 13.55 -7.97 -12.92
C ASP A 114 13.23 -8.02 -14.43
N GLN A 115 12.68 -6.93 -14.98
CA GLN A 115 12.30 -6.79 -16.39
C GLN A 115 13.03 -5.61 -17.06
N PRO A 116 13.27 -5.65 -18.38
CA PRO A 116 13.69 -4.48 -19.15
C PRO A 116 12.53 -3.51 -19.34
N SER A 117 12.84 -2.25 -19.67
CA SER A 117 11.83 -1.22 -19.91
C SER A 117 11.08 -1.38 -21.25
N HIS A 118 11.72 -2.01 -22.22
CA HIS A 118 11.21 -2.42 -23.53
C HIS A 118 12.20 -3.41 -24.15
N THR A 119 11.82 -4.09 -25.23
CA THR A 119 12.62 -5.14 -25.86
C THR A 119 12.67 -4.95 -27.38
N LEU A 120 13.87 -4.84 -27.96
CA LEU A 120 14.03 -4.73 -29.42
C LEU A 120 14.66 -6.00 -29.99
N VAL A 121 13.96 -6.71 -30.88
CA VAL A 121 14.41 -7.99 -31.45
C VAL A 121 14.77 -7.89 -32.93
N GLY A 122 15.86 -8.55 -33.31
CA GLY A 122 16.35 -8.69 -34.68
C GLY A 122 16.19 -10.12 -35.21
N PRO A 123 16.42 -10.37 -36.51
CA PRO A 123 16.19 -11.68 -37.14
C PRO A 123 16.99 -12.84 -36.51
N SER A 124 18.09 -12.53 -35.83
CA SER A 124 18.96 -13.49 -35.13
C SER A 124 18.34 -14.05 -33.84
N TRP A 125 17.41 -13.35 -33.17
CA TRP A 125 16.75 -13.86 -31.95
C TRP A 125 15.79 -15.01 -32.21
N PHE A 126 15.18 -15.09 -33.39
CA PHE A 126 14.36 -16.26 -33.74
C PHE A 126 15.14 -17.58 -33.81
N GLN A 127 16.49 -17.55 -33.77
CA GLN A 127 17.32 -18.75 -33.62
C GLN A 127 17.09 -19.45 -32.26
N SER A 128 16.65 -18.73 -31.21
CA SER A 128 16.34 -19.31 -29.90
C SER A 128 15.27 -20.39 -29.96
N PHE A 129 14.27 -20.22 -30.82
CA PHE A 129 13.17 -21.17 -31.05
C PHE A 129 13.60 -22.44 -31.83
N ARG A 130 14.90 -22.59 -32.11
CA ARG A 130 15.50 -23.76 -32.76
C ARG A 130 16.49 -24.52 -31.85
N GLN A 131 16.70 -24.07 -30.61
CA GLN A 131 17.66 -24.70 -29.69
C GLN A 131 17.02 -25.76 -28.77
N PHE A 132 15.73 -25.65 -28.45
CA PHE A 132 15.03 -26.69 -27.68
C PHE A 132 14.90 -27.99 -28.49
N PRO A 133 14.75 -29.15 -27.82
CA PRO A 133 14.69 -30.44 -28.50
C PRO A 133 13.61 -30.53 -29.60
N SER A 134 13.93 -31.21 -30.69
CA SER A 134 13.06 -31.28 -31.87
C SER A 134 11.72 -31.93 -31.54
N GLY A 135 10.62 -31.24 -31.87
CA GLY A 135 9.26 -31.61 -31.48
C GLY A 135 8.67 -30.74 -30.36
N THR A 136 9.49 -29.92 -29.69
CA THR A 136 9.00 -28.86 -28.78
C THR A 136 8.16 -27.84 -29.56
N GLN A 137 7.07 -27.35 -28.96
CA GLN A 137 6.17 -26.38 -29.59
C GLN A 137 6.04 -25.09 -28.77
N TYR A 138 5.77 -23.98 -29.46
CA TYR A 138 5.74 -22.64 -28.89
C TYR A 138 4.41 -21.92 -29.11
N ILE A 139 3.90 -21.23 -28.10
CA ILE A 139 2.95 -20.13 -28.29
C ILE A 139 3.80 -18.85 -28.35
N TYR A 140 3.68 -18.08 -29.43
CA TYR A 140 4.49 -16.88 -29.66
C TYR A 140 3.65 -15.62 -29.40
N GLY A 141 4.03 -14.85 -28.39
CA GLY A 141 3.44 -13.56 -28.06
C GLY A 141 3.77 -12.49 -29.09
N LEU A 142 2.76 -11.73 -29.51
CA LEU A 142 2.86 -10.58 -30.38
C LEU A 142 2.42 -9.33 -29.63
N ASN A 143 3.16 -8.24 -29.82
CA ASN A 143 2.77 -6.93 -29.31
C ASN A 143 1.46 -6.47 -29.98
N PHE A 144 0.52 -5.98 -29.17
CA PHE A 144 -0.81 -5.57 -29.57
C PHE A 144 -0.90 -4.04 -29.67
N PHE A 145 -0.22 -3.51 -30.66
CA PHE A 145 -0.20 -2.08 -30.98
C PHE A 145 -1.60 -1.49 -31.27
N ASN A 146 -1.69 -0.16 -31.25
CA ASN A 146 -2.79 0.55 -31.91
C ASN A 146 -2.72 0.28 -33.43
N THR A 147 -3.86 -0.01 -34.07
CA THR A 147 -3.92 -0.41 -35.48
C THR A 147 -3.24 0.60 -36.40
N VAL A 148 -3.46 1.89 -36.17
CA VAL A 148 -2.87 3.00 -36.94
C VAL A 148 -2.39 4.11 -36.01
N ASN A 149 -1.34 4.83 -36.43
CA ASN A 149 -0.70 5.90 -35.67
C ASN A 149 -0.27 5.46 -34.27
N GLU A 150 0.46 4.35 -34.17
CA GLU A 150 1.06 3.92 -32.91
C GLU A 150 2.18 4.88 -32.49
N THR A 151 1.83 5.80 -31.59
CA THR A 151 2.68 6.87 -31.07
C THR A 151 3.47 6.50 -29.82
N TYR A 152 3.05 5.49 -29.04
CA TYR A 152 3.75 5.08 -27.82
C TYR A 152 5.13 4.50 -28.16
N TYR A 153 5.18 3.68 -29.21
CA TYR A 153 6.42 3.10 -29.75
C TYR A 153 6.96 3.86 -30.98
N ASN A 154 6.20 4.85 -31.48
CA ASN A 154 6.56 5.68 -32.65
C ASN A 154 6.87 4.88 -33.94
N ILE A 155 6.14 3.77 -34.16
CA ILE A 155 6.32 2.85 -35.30
C ILE A 155 5.36 3.11 -36.47
N GLY A 156 4.34 3.97 -36.29
CA GLY A 156 3.39 4.30 -37.36
C GLY A 156 2.22 3.33 -37.47
N ASN A 157 2.29 2.32 -38.35
CA ASN A 157 1.23 1.32 -38.51
C ASN A 157 1.51 0.08 -37.67
N GLY A 158 0.82 -0.04 -36.53
CA GLY A 158 0.98 -1.16 -35.61
C GLY A 158 0.47 -2.50 -36.14
N LEU A 159 -0.55 -2.47 -37.02
CA LEU A 159 -1.04 -3.69 -37.68
C LEU A 159 0.00 -4.25 -38.65
N ASP A 160 0.59 -3.39 -39.50
CA ASP A 160 1.64 -3.80 -40.44
C ASP A 160 2.88 -4.32 -39.71
N GLN A 161 3.27 -3.67 -38.60
CA GLN A 161 4.38 -4.10 -37.74
C GLN A 161 4.12 -5.48 -37.11
N CYS A 162 2.92 -5.72 -36.59
CA CYS A 162 2.54 -7.01 -36.00
C CYS A 162 2.54 -8.14 -37.06
N VAL A 163 2.06 -7.86 -38.28
CA VAL A 163 2.09 -8.80 -39.42
C VAL A 163 3.53 -9.08 -39.89
N LEU A 164 4.40 -8.07 -39.91
CA LEU A 164 5.83 -8.21 -40.25
C LEU A 164 6.56 -9.15 -39.28
N GLU A 165 6.31 -8.99 -37.98
CA GLU A 165 6.88 -9.87 -36.95
C GLU A 165 6.30 -11.29 -37.01
N ALA A 166 4.98 -11.42 -37.14
CA ALA A 166 4.31 -12.71 -37.27
C ALA A 166 4.83 -13.51 -38.47
N ASN A 167 5.19 -12.87 -39.59
CA ASN A 167 5.81 -13.56 -40.72
C ASN A 167 7.23 -14.05 -40.42
N ALA A 168 8.09 -13.22 -39.80
CA ALA A 168 9.44 -13.65 -39.40
C ALA A 168 9.41 -14.82 -38.39
N ALA A 169 8.48 -14.78 -37.44
CA ALA A 169 8.20 -15.85 -36.50
C ALA A 169 7.72 -17.13 -37.21
N TYR A 170 6.74 -17.03 -38.12
CA TYR A 170 6.17 -18.16 -38.86
C TYR A 170 7.20 -18.83 -39.78
N GLU A 171 7.96 -18.05 -40.56
CA GLU A 171 9.05 -18.56 -41.42
C GLU A 171 10.15 -19.25 -40.61
N THR A 172 10.42 -18.79 -39.38
CA THR A 172 11.51 -19.37 -38.58
C THR A 172 11.10 -20.62 -37.80
N MET A 173 9.90 -20.65 -37.22
CA MET A 173 9.41 -21.78 -36.41
C MET A 173 8.69 -22.87 -37.21
N GLY A 174 7.94 -22.52 -38.25
CA GLY A 174 7.12 -23.47 -39.02
C GLY A 174 6.24 -24.36 -38.12
N ASN A 175 6.43 -25.68 -38.20
CA ASN A 175 5.66 -26.67 -37.43
C ASN A 175 5.85 -26.59 -35.90
N SER A 176 6.90 -25.92 -35.41
CA SER A 176 7.08 -25.68 -33.97
C SER A 176 6.17 -24.57 -33.43
N LEU A 177 5.54 -23.76 -34.28
CA LEU A 177 4.53 -22.80 -33.85
C LEU A 177 3.23 -23.54 -33.49
N TYR A 178 2.88 -23.57 -32.21
CA TYR A 178 1.58 -24.03 -31.74
C TYR A 178 0.50 -22.97 -32.00
N ALA A 179 0.76 -21.71 -31.63
CA ALA A 179 -0.14 -20.57 -31.87
C ALA A 179 0.59 -19.22 -31.76
N PHE A 180 -0.02 -18.16 -32.27
CA PHE A 180 0.28 -16.78 -31.90
C PHE A 180 -0.63 -16.31 -30.76
N GLU A 181 -0.12 -15.55 -29.80
CA GLU A 181 -0.91 -14.84 -28.80
C GLU A 181 -0.81 -13.34 -29.08
N ILE A 182 -1.92 -12.60 -29.02
CA ILE A 182 -1.95 -11.17 -29.39
C ILE A 182 -2.37 -10.35 -28.17
N GLY A 183 -1.39 -9.68 -27.56
CA GLY A 183 -1.57 -8.92 -26.32
C GLY A 183 -1.45 -9.79 -25.05
N ASN A 184 -1.10 -9.14 -23.94
CA ASN A 184 -0.96 -9.73 -22.60
C ASN A 184 -1.63 -8.80 -21.59
N GLU A 185 -2.54 -9.32 -20.78
CA GLU A 185 -3.21 -8.62 -19.65
C GLU A 185 -3.82 -7.28 -20.11
N VAL A 186 -4.41 -7.36 -21.30
CA VAL A 186 -4.97 -6.21 -22.04
C VAL A 186 -6.16 -5.59 -21.33
N ASP A 187 -6.81 -6.33 -20.45
CA ASP A 187 -7.91 -5.88 -19.59
C ASP A 187 -7.50 -4.68 -18.72
N SER A 188 -6.27 -4.68 -18.18
CA SER A 188 -5.78 -3.60 -17.33
C SER A 188 -5.19 -2.40 -18.09
N TRP A 189 -5.19 -2.39 -19.43
CA TRP A 189 -4.54 -1.37 -20.28
C TRP A 189 -5.29 -0.04 -20.45
N GLY A 190 -6.53 0.05 -19.99
CA GLY A 190 -7.39 1.24 -20.16
C GLY A 190 -6.91 2.48 -19.41
N ASN A 191 -7.73 3.54 -19.44
CA ASN A 191 -7.53 4.79 -18.70
C ASN A 191 -6.18 5.50 -18.98
N GLY A 192 -5.60 5.29 -20.16
CA GLY A 192 -4.39 5.98 -20.62
C GLY A 192 -3.07 5.26 -20.34
N LYS A 193 -3.07 3.98 -19.93
CA LYS A 193 -1.82 3.18 -19.88
C LYS A 193 -1.32 2.86 -21.30
N HIS A 194 -2.09 2.04 -22.04
CA HIS A 194 -1.83 1.67 -23.44
C HIS A 194 -3.05 1.90 -24.35
N ARG A 195 -4.22 2.21 -23.77
CA ARG A 195 -5.49 2.49 -24.45
C ARG A 195 -6.26 3.57 -23.70
N ASP A 196 -7.10 4.32 -24.42
CA ASP A 196 -7.99 5.35 -23.87
C ASP A 196 -8.97 4.81 -22.82
N GLY A 197 -9.59 5.69 -22.03
CA GLY A 197 -10.63 5.37 -21.04
C GLY A 197 -11.96 4.82 -21.60
N ASN A 198 -11.99 4.41 -22.86
CA ASN A 198 -13.11 3.72 -23.52
C ASN A 198 -12.72 2.31 -23.98
N TRP A 199 -11.74 1.70 -23.30
CA TRP A 199 -11.29 0.33 -23.54
C TRP A 199 -12.22 -0.70 -22.89
N THR A 200 -12.65 -1.72 -23.64
CA THR A 200 -13.60 -2.76 -23.19
C THR A 200 -13.34 -4.09 -23.91
N VAL A 201 -13.80 -5.21 -23.33
CA VAL A 201 -13.68 -6.56 -23.92
C VAL A 201 -14.18 -6.60 -25.38
N GLN A 202 -15.35 -6.04 -25.67
CA GLN A 202 -15.85 -5.97 -27.06
C GLN A 202 -14.91 -5.23 -28.02
N ARG A 203 -14.22 -4.17 -27.56
CA ARG A 203 -13.28 -3.41 -28.40
C ARG A 203 -11.94 -4.13 -28.56
N TYR A 204 -11.48 -4.83 -27.52
CA TYR A 204 -10.39 -5.79 -27.64
C TYR A 204 -10.71 -6.86 -28.67
N VAL A 205 -11.84 -7.58 -28.55
CA VAL A 205 -12.20 -8.68 -29.47
C VAL A 205 -12.33 -8.20 -30.92
N ASN A 206 -12.84 -6.99 -31.16
CA ASN A 206 -12.88 -6.39 -32.50
C ASN A 206 -11.48 -6.12 -33.06
N GLN A 207 -10.59 -5.51 -32.28
CA GLN A 207 -9.22 -5.21 -32.73
C GLN A 207 -8.34 -6.48 -32.82
N TRP A 208 -8.50 -7.43 -31.90
CA TRP A 208 -7.87 -8.74 -31.95
C TRP A 208 -8.28 -9.51 -33.20
N ASN A 209 -9.58 -9.50 -33.56
CA ASN A 209 -10.05 -10.10 -34.80
C ASN A 209 -9.48 -9.41 -36.05
N GLU A 210 -9.28 -8.08 -36.05
CA GLU A 210 -8.58 -7.38 -37.12
C GLU A 210 -7.14 -7.89 -37.30
N PHE A 211 -6.37 -7.97 -36.21
CA PHE A 211 -4.99 -8.47 -36.20
C PHE A 211 -4.91 -9.94 -36.63
N ALA A 212 -5.69 -10.82 -36.01
CA ALA A 212 -5.76 -12.25 -36.32
C ALA A 212 -6.18 -12.51 -37.79
N SER A 213 -7.07 -11.67 -38.35
CA SER A 213 -7.44 -11.71 -39.77
C SER A 213 -6.30 -11.29 -40.69
N ALA A 214 -5.61 -10.19 -40.39
CA ALA A 214 -4.49 -9.71 -41.20
C ALA A 214 -3.34 -10.73 -41.23
N ILE A 215 -2.96 -11.26 -40.06
CA ILE A 215 -1.92 -12.29 -39.91
C ILE A 215 -2.33 -13.56 -40.66
N SER A 216 -3.53 -14.09 -40.45
CA SER A 216 -3.98 -15.32 -41.14
C SER A 216 -3.94 -15.19 -42.66
N ARG A 217 -4.44 -14.06 -43.18
CA ARG A 217 -4.51 -13.82 -44.63
C ARG A 217 -3.12 -13.67 -45.24
N ASN A 218 -2.18 -13.03 -44.52
CA ASN A 218 -0.79 -12.87 -44.96
C ASN A 218 -0.08 -14.24 -45.01
N LEU A 219 -0.12 -15.01 -43.92
CA LEU A 219 0.64 -16.26 -43.78
C LEU A 219 0.04 -17.45 -44.56
N THR A 220 -1.29 -17.49 -44.74
CA THR A 220 -1.99 -18.69 -45.24
C THR A 220 -2.92 -18.43 -46.44
N GLY A 221 -3.11 -17.17 -46.84
CA GLY A 221 -4.11 -16.78 -47.85
C GLY A 221 -5.57 -16.98 -47.39
N LYS A 222 -5.82 -17.29 -46.12
CA LYS A 222 -7.15 -17.56 -45.55
C LYS A 222 -7.41 -16.69 -44.34
N ASP A 223 -8.68 -16.36 -44.12
CA ASP A 223 -9.12 -15.54 -42.99
C ASP A 223 -9.35 -16.37 -41.71
N ALA A 224 -10.01 -17.50 -41.87
CA ALA A 224 -10.33 -18.46 -40.81
C ALA A 224 -9.27 -19.59 -40.79
N THR A 225 -8.30 -19.48 -39.90
CA THR A 225 -7.33 -20.56 -39.61
C THR A 225 -7.05 -20.57 -38.10
N ARG A 226 -7.12 -21.74 -37.45
CA ARG A 226 -6.94 -21.91 -35.99
C ARG A 226 -5.48 -21.75 -35.55
N LEU A 227 -4.96 -20.52 -35.64
CA LEU A 227 -3.57 -20.16 -35.39
C LEU A 227 -3.36 -19.42 -34.06
N PHE A 228 -4.40 -19.03 -33.33
CA PHE A 228 -4.24 -18.09 -32.20
C PHE A 228 -4.59 -18.66 -30.83
N GLN A 229 -3.85 -18.20 -29.82
CA GLN A 229 -4.31 -18.10 -28.43
C GLN A 229 -4.93 -16.72 -28.24
N GLY A 230 -6.11 -16.66 -27.62
CA GLY A 230 -6.85 -15.43 -27.36
C GLY A 230 -7.02 -15.13 -25.87
N CYS A 231 -7.50 -13.92 -25.59
CA CYS A 231 -7.66 -13.34 -24.26
C CYS A 231 -6.31 -13.00 -23.59
N ALA A 232 -5.69 -13.97 -22.91
CA ALA A 232 -4.50 -13.76 -22.07
C ALA A 232 -4.71 -12.64 -21.04
N PHE A 233 -5.87 -12.68 -20.35
CA PHE A 233 -6.28 -11.68 -19.37
C PHE A 233 -5.74 -11.99 -17.97
N GLU A 234 -5.68 -10.97 -17.11
CA GLU A 234 -5.61 -11.20 -15.65
C GLU A 234 -6.86 -11.98 -15.19
N ALA A 235 -6.73 -12.95 -14.28
CA ALA A 235 -7.87 -13.78 -13.88
C ALA A 235 -9.02 -12.92 -13.29
N PRO A 236 -10.25 -13.08 -13.81
CA PRO A 236 -11.38 -12.25 -13.40
C PRO A 236 -11.70 -12.42 -11.91
N ARG A 237 -12.14 -11.33 -11.30
CA ARG A 237 -12.64 -11.30 -9.91
C ARG A 237 -14.17 -11.13 -9.82
N HIS A 238 -14.82 -11.01 -10.98
CA HIS A 238 -16.27 -10.90 -11.18
C HIS A 238 -16.65 -11.62 -12.49
N LEU A 239 -17.86 -12.19 -12.55
CA LEU A 239 -18.41 -12.91 -13.71
C LEU A 239 -19.87 -12.55 -13.99
N ASP A 240 -20.40 -11.52 -13.32
CA ASP A 240 -21.83 -11.22 -13.27
C ASP A 240 -22.27 -10.25 -14.37
N GLU A 241 -21.33 -9.55 -15.01
CA GLU A 241 -21.62 -8.55 -16.05
C GLU A 241 -21.05 -8.93 -17.43
N ARG A 242 -21.76 -8.54 -18.50
CA ARG A 242 -21.24 -8.61 -19.89
C ARG A 242 -20.08 -7.63 -20.14
N THR A 243 -19.76 -6.80 -19.16
CA THR A 243 -18.64 -5.84 -19.12
C THR A 243 -17.37 -6.43 -18.49
N ASP A 244 -17.47 -7.56 -17.79
CA ASP A 244 -16.33 -8.22 -17.14
C ASP A 244 -15.35 -8.78 -18.18
N TRP A 245 -14.05 -8.65 -17.93
CA TRP A 245 -13.00 -9.22 -18.78
C TRP A 245 -12.81 -10.69 -18.44
N ASN A 246 -13.35 -11.59 -19.27
CA ASN A 246 -13.20 -13.03 -19.15
C ASN A 246 -13.40 -13.72 -20.50
N VAL A 247 -12.99 -14.99 -20.61
CA VAL A 247 -13.04 -15.75 -21.87
C VAL A 247 -14.46 -16.00 -22.40
N GLU A 248 -15.49 -16.12 -21.55
CA GLU A 248 -16.88 -16.29 -22.00
C GLU A 248 -17.39 -15.01 -22.69
N ASN A 249 -17.18 -13.84 -22.06
CA ASN A 249 -17.49 -12.56 -22.66
C ASN A 249 -16.73 -12.34 -23.97
N ALA A 250 -15.47 -12.78 -24.07
CA ALA A 250 -14.70 -12.67 -25.31
C ALA A 250 -15.22 -13.58 -26.44
N GLU A 251 -15.62 -14.83 -26.15
CA GLU A 251 -16.28 -15.71 -27.12
C GLU A 251 -17.62 -15.10 -27.59
N LEU A 252 -18.45 -14.62 -26.65
CA LEU A 252 -19.75 -13.98 -26.94
C LEU A 252 -19.61 -12.70 -27.78
N ASP A 253 -18.52 -11.95 -27.60
CA ASP A 253 -18.19 -10.72 -28.32
C ASP A 253 -17.57 -10.98 -29.71
N GLY A 254 -17.31 -12.24 -30.07
CA GLY A 254 -16.92 -12.67 -31.42
C GLY A 254 -15.56 -13.36 -31.55
N MET A 255 -14.92 -13.83 -30.47
CA MET A 255 -13.65 -14.58 -30.56
C MET A 255 -13.88 -16.05 -30.97
N GLY A 256 -14.12 -16.28 -32.27
CA GLY A 256 -14.62 -17.55 -32.79
C GLY A 256 -13.62 -18.74 -32.85
N PRO A 257 -14.12 -20.00 -32.80
CA PRO A 257 -13.30 -21.22 -32.89
C PRO A 257 -12.70 -21.47 -34.29
N ASP A 258 -12.98 -20.60 -35.27
CA ASP A 258 -12.41 -20.66 -36.62
C ASP A 258 -11.00 -20.06 -36.69
N LYS A 259 -10.73 -19.04 -35.85
CA LYS A 259 -9.42 -18.40 -35.64
C LYS A 259 -8.74 -18.91 -34.37
N THR A 260 -9.50 -19.17 -33.32
CA THR A 260 -8.95 -19.42 -31.98
C THR A 260 -8.74 -20.91 -31.72
N LYS A 261 -7.54 -21.28 -31.28
CA LYS A 261 -7.11 -22.63 -30.90
C LYS A 261 -7.24 -22.85 -29.39
N THR A 262 -6.89 -21.84 -28.61
CA THR A 262 -6.95 -21.79 -27.15
C THR A 262 -7.42 -20.40 -26.68
N VAL A 263 -8.12 -20.31 -25.55
CA VAL A 263 -8.36 -19.05 -24.81
C VAL A 263 -7.73 -19.15 -23.44
N SER A 264 -7.15 -18.04 -22.97
CA SER A 264 -6.27 -17.98 -21.80
C SER A 264 -6.70 -16.93 -20.78
N ASP A 265 -6.67 -17.29 -19.50
CA ASP A 265 -6.58 -16.36 -18.37
C ASP A 265 -5.29 -16.66 -17.56
N HIS A 266 -4.84 -15.71 -16.73
CA HIS A 266 -3.63 -15.82 -15.91
C HIS A 266 -3.93 -15.73 -14.41
N GLU A 267 -3.38 -16.62 -13.57
CA GLU A 267 -3.66 -16.63 -12.13
C GLU A 267 -2.43 -16.90 -11.26
N TYR A 268 -2.37 -16.24 -10.11
CA TYR A 268 -1.30 -16.32 -9.12
C TYR A 268 -1.90 -16.35 -7.71
N MET A 269 -1.30 -17.07 -6.75
CA MET A 269 -1.90 -17.25 -5.42
C MET A 269 -1.82 -16.00 -4.53
N GLY A 270 -0.91 -15.08 -4.86
CA GLY A 270 -0.75 -13.78 -4.21
C GLY A 270 0.09 -12.85 -5.09
N ALA A 271 0.47 -11.69 -4.56
CA ALA A 271 1.32 -10.72 -5.26
C ALA A 271 2.47 -10.26 -4.37
N ASN A 272 3.67 -10.12 -4.96
CA ASN A 272 4.85 -9.55 -4.29
C ASN A 272 4.88 -8.00 -4.34
N CYS A 273 3.85 -7.39 -4.94
CA CYS A 273 3.70 -5.97 -5.23
C CYS A 273 2.35 -5.44 -4.72
N HIS A 274 2.26 -4.12 -4.52
CA HIS A 274 1.03 -3.38 -4.20
C HIS A 274 0.24 -3.85 -2.96
N TYR A 275 0.85 -4.59 -2.03
CA TYR A 275 0.22 -5.00 -0.77
C TYR A 275 0.28 -3.87 0.27
N THR A 276 -0.82 -3.67 1.02
CA THR A 276 -0.96 -2.59 2.03
C THR A 276 -1.00 -3.11 3.48
N GLY A 277 -0.53 -4.34 3.71
CA GLY A 277 -0.58 -5.02 5.01
C GLY A 277 0.61 -5.96 5.23
N ALA A 278 0.33 -7.18 5.67
CA ALA A 278 1.30 -8.28 5.56
C ALA A 278 1.47 -8.66 4.07
N GLY A 279 2.69 -9.06 3.69
CA GLY A 279 2.95 -9.68 2.40
C GLY A 279 2.45 -11.13 2.35
N PRO A 280 2.56 -11.81 1.19
CA PRO A 280 2.27 -13.23 1.10
C PRO A 280 3.19 -14.06 2.02
N THR A 281 2.71 -15.23 2.44
CA THR A 281 3.43 -16.18 3.30
C THR A 281 3.30 -17.59 2.70
N ILE A 282 4.13 -18.55 3.16
CA ILE A 282 3.91 -19.96 2.81
C ILE A 282 2.52 -20.40 3.32
N GLU A 283 2.19 -20.09 4.57
CA GLU A 283 0.98 -20.55 5.26
C GLU A 283 -0.30 -20.01 4.62
N ASP A 284 -0.49 -18.69 4.63
CA ASP A 284 -1.73 -18.02 4.23
C ASP A 284 -1.92 -17.94 2.70
N THR A 285 -0.86 -18.21 1.91
CA THR A 285 -0.89 -17.99 0.45
C THR A 285 -0.68 -19.25 -0.39
N LEU A 286 0.31 -20.11 -0.06
CA LEU A 286 0.58 -21.32 -0.85
C LEU A 286 0.01 -22.60 -0.23
N PHE A 287 -0.07 -22.66 1.11
CA PHE A 287 -0.42 -23.87 1.83
C PHE A 287 -1.88 -23.89 2.33
N ASP A 288 -2.53 -22.73 2.48
CA ASP A 288 -3.98 -22.63 2.54
C ASP A 288 -4.62 -22.89 1.16
N ARG A 289 -5.33 -24.01 1.06
CA ARG A 289 -6.13 -24.34 -0.14
C ARG A 289 -7.40 -23.51 -0.23
N THR A 290 -7.82 -22.76 0.80
CA THR A 290 -8.98 -21.85 0.71
C THR A 290 -8.67 -20.70 -0.24
N ASN A 291 -7.50 -20.06 -0.11
CA ASN A 291 -6.97 -19.08 -1.06
C ASN A 291 -6.91 -19.65 -2.48
N MET A 292 -6.27 -20.82 -2.67
CA MET A 292 -6.18 -21.48 -3.98
C MET A 292 -7.56 -21.80 -4.58
N LEU A 293 -8.48 -22.37 -3.81
CA LEU A 293 -9.82 -22.75 -4.29
C LEU A 293 -10.68 -21.52 -4.62
N SER A 294 -10.58 -20.44 -3.86
CA SER A 294 -11.29 -19.17 -4.14
C SER A 294 -10.87 -18.53 -5.47
N ARG A 295 -9.62 -18.76 -5.88
CA ARG A 295 -9.04 -18.33 -7.17
C ARG A 295 -9.42 -19.27 -8.30
N VAL A 296 -9.26 -20.57 -8.09
CA VAL A 296 -9.53 -21.57 -9.14
C VAL A 296 -11.04 -21.74 -9.43
N TRP A 297 -11.92 -21.28 -8.55
CA TRP A 297 -13.37 -21.25 -8.79
C TRP A 297 -13.77 -20.58 -10.12
N TYR A 298 -13.15 -19.44 -10.46
CA TYR A 298 -13.39 -18.73 -11.73
C TYR A 298 -13.04 -19.61 -12.94
N HIS A 299 -11.97 -20.39 -12.85
CA HIS A 299 -11.51 -21.29 -13.91
C HIS A 299 -12.39 -22.54 -14.08
N ASP A 300 -13.02 -23.04 -13.01
CA ASP A 300 -14.04 -24.11 -13.14
C ASP A 300 -15.26 -23.58 -13.89
N TYR A 301 -15.77 -22.40 -13.54
CA TYR A 301 -16.88 -21.77 -14.26
C TYR A 301 -16.52 -21.54 -15.75
N LEU A 302 -15.41 -20.85 -16.04
CA LEU A 302 -15.05 -20.46 -17.40
C LEU A 302 -14.68 -21.64 -18.30
N GLY A 303 -14.01 -22.66 -17.75
CA GLY A 303 -13.79 -23.93 -18.46
C GLY A 303 -15.09 -24.70 -18.73
N ASN A 304 -16.13 -24.50 -17.92
CA ASN A 304 -17.46 -25.08 -18.17
C ASN A 304 -18.28 -24.29 -19.20
N ALA A 305 -18.22 -22.96 -19.21
CA ALA A 305 -18.91 -22.10 -20.18
C ALA A 305 -18.36 -22.32 -21.61
N THR A 306 -17.04 -22.13 -21.78
CA THR A 306 -16.33 -22.25 -23.07
C THR A 306 -16.31 -23.69 -23.61
N ALA A 307 -16.58 -24.71 -22.80
CA ALA A 307 -16.53 -26.12 -23.21
C ALA A 307 -17.44 -26.48 -24.41
N SER A 308 -18.45 -25.66 -24.71
CA SER A 308 -19.34 -25.86 -25.85
C SER A 308 -18.83 -25.25 -27.16
N SER A 309 -17.87 -24.33 -27.14
CA SER A 309 -17.35 -23.62 -28.33
C SER A 309 -16.38 -24.47 -29.17
N GLY A 310 -15.76 -25.48 -28.55
CA GLY A 310 -14.68 -26.26 -29.15
C GLY A 310 -13.33 -25.52 -29.19
N ILE A 311 -13.21 -24.41 -28.47
CA ILE A 311 -11.93 -23.81 -28.07
C ILE A 311 -11.45 -24.50 -26.78
N LYS A 312 -10.13 -24.64 -26.61
CA LYS A 312 -9.56 -25.15 -25.36
C LYS A 312 -9.27 -24.00 -24.40
N TYR A 313 -9.92 -23.99 -23.24
CA TYR A 313 -9.53 -23.12 -22.14
C TYR A 313 -8.21 -23.57 -21.51
N VAL A 314 -7.30 -22.65 -21.24
CA VAL A 314 -5.98 -22.90 -20.62
C VAL A 314 -5.65 -21.81 -19.60
N ILE A 315 -4.76 -22.13 -18.67
CA ILE A 315 -4.04 -21.11 -17.90
C ILE A 315 -2.73 -20.85 -18.67
N GLY A 316 -2.65 -19.75 -19.41
CA GLY A 316 -1.52 -19.42 -20.30
C GLY A 316 -0.32 -18.79 -19.58
N GLU A 317 -0.55 -18.28 -18.39
CA GLU A 317 0.48 -17.81 -17.47
C GLU A 317 0.02 -18.07 -16.02
N THR A 318 0.88 -18.61 -15.18
CA THR A 318 0.63 -18.75 -13.74
C THR A 318 1.92 -19.00 -12.99
N ASN A 319 2.00 -18.55 -11.74
CA ASN A 319 2.92 -19.14 -10.79
C ASN A 319 2.49 -18.89 -9.32
N SER A 320 3.36 -19.19 -8.35
CA SER A 320 3.11 -19.06 -6.92
C SER A 320 2.62 -17.66 -6.54
N ILE A 321 3.41 -16.62 -6.82
CA ILE A 321 3.19 -15.24 -6.40
C ILE A 321 3.51 -14.31 -7.58
N SER A 322 2.61 -13.41 -7.97
CA SER A 322 2.83 -12.46 -9.08
C SER A 322 3.87 -11.39 -8.72
N CYS A 323 4.25 -10.56 -9.70
CA CYS A 323 5.43 -9.68 -9.60
C CYS A 323 6.70 -10.48 -9.28
N GLN A 324 7.02 -11.40 -10.20
CA GLN A 324 8.28 -12.15 -10.30
C GLN A 324 8.61 -13.05 -9.09
N GLY A 325 7.66 -13.27 -8.19
CA GLY A 325 7.76 -14.17 -7.04
C GLY A 325 8.32 -13.50 -5.79
N ALA A 326 7.97 -14.05 -4.63
CA ALA A 326 8.54 -13.68 -3.33
C ALA A 326 9.70 -14.61 -2.96
N PHE A 327 10.79 -14.03 -2.44
CA PHE A 327 11.92 -14.76 -1.86
C PHE A 327 11.49 -15.56 -0.63
N ASN A 328 12.20 -16.66 -0.37
CA ASN A 328 11.93 -17.64 0.70
C ASN A 328 10.48 -18.19 0.72
N ILE A 329 9.79 -18.12 -0.42
CA ILE A 329 8.39 -18.59 -0.61
C ILE A 329 8.22 -19.27 -1.98
N SER A 330 8.78 -18.68 -3.04
CA SER A 330 8.60 -19.14 -4.43
C SER A 330 9.77 -19.98 -4.96
N ASP A 331 10.94 -19.67 -4.46
CA ASP A 331 12.28 -20.22 -4.69
C ASP A 331 12.63 -21.37 -3.73
N VAL A 332 11.69 -21.78 -2.88
CA VAL A 332 11.84 -22.81 -1.84
C VAL A 332 10.86 -23.96 -2.08
N MET A 333 11.11 -25.13 -1.48
CA MET A 333 10.34 -26.37 -1.69
C MET A 333 8.82 -26.26 -1.40
N ALA A 334 8.34 -25.19 -0.74
CA ALA A 334 6.92 -24.88 -0.62
C ALA A 334 6.25 -24.77 -2.01
N SER A 335 6.92 -24.10 -2.95
CA SER A 335 6.40 -23.93 -4.30
C SER A 335 6.33 -25.24 -5.08
N ALA A 336 7.23 -26.20 -4.79
CA ALA A 336 7.21 -27.54 -5.36
C ALA A 336 6.01 -28.38 -4.88
N VAL A 337 5.69 -28.30 -3.58
CA VAL A 337 4.53 -29.02 -2.99
C VAL A 337 3.22 -28.38 -3.43
N TRP A 338 3.13 -27.05 -3.42
CA TRP A 338 2.00 -26.29 -3.94
C TRP A 338 1.72 -26.59 -5.42
N ALA A 339 2.76 -26.60 -6.27
CA ALA A 339 2.62 -26.86 -7.70
C ALA A 339 2.09 -28.28 -8.01
N ILE A 340 2.23 -29.24 -7.10
CA ILE A 340 1.57 -30.55 -7.24
C ILE A 340 0.07 -30.41 -6.96
N ASP A 341 -0.33 -29.85 -5.81
CA ASP A 341 -1.75 -29.74 -5.46
C ASP A 341 -2.54 -28.88 -6.47
N TYR A 342 -1.98 -27.74 -6.86
CA TYR A 342 -2.57 -26.81 -7.83
C TYR A 342 -2.81 -27.47 -9.20
N VAL A 343 -1.82 -28.17 -9.76
CA VAL A 343 -1.95 -28.87 -11.05
C VAL A 343 -2.90 -30.07 -10.94
N MET A 344 -2.86 -30.82 -9.84
CA MET A 344 -3.80 -31.93 -9.63
C MET A 344 -5.25 -31.43 -9.55
N TYR A 345 -5.49 -30.35 -8.80
CA TYR A 345 -6.83 -29.76 -8.70
C TYR A 345 -7.32 -29.23 -10.06
N LEU A 346 -6.52 -28.43 -10.77
CA LEU A 346 -6.83 -27.92 -12.11
C LEU A 346 -7.10 -29.06 -13.12
N SER A 347 -6.34 -30.16 -13.06
CA SER A 347 -6.52 -31.33 -13.95
C SER A 347 -7.85 -32.08 -13.73
N SER A 348 -8.57 -31.78 -12.64
CA SER A 348 -9.89 -32.33 -12.36
C SER A 348 -11.04 -31.50 -12.95
N LEU A 349 -10.75 -30.30 -13.48
CA LEU A 349 -11.68 -29.33 -14.04
C LEU A 349 -11.67 -29.41 -15.58
N LYS A 350 -12.24 -28.40 -16.26
CA LYS A 350 -12.14 -28.23 -17.73
C LYS A 350 -11.04 -27.26 -18.17
N VAL A 351 -9.94 -27.24 -17.43
CA VAL A 351 -8.71 -26.56 -17.83
C VAL A 351 -7.89 -27.52 -18.67
N SER A 352 -7.46 -27.11 -19.87
CA SER A 352 -6.77 -27.99 -20.83
C SER A 352 -5.25 -27.98 -20.73
N ARG A 353 -4.67 -26.97 -20.07
CA ARG A 353 -3.22 -26.82 -19.91
C ARG A 353 -2.92 -25.77 -18.83
N VAL A 354 -1.77 -25.91 -18.18
CA VAL A 354 -1.26 -24.97 -17.18
C VAL A 354 0.18 -24.60 -17.60
N HIS A 355 0.49 -23.30 -17.70
CA HIS A 355 1.81 -22.82 -18.13
C HIS A 355 2.52 -22.06 -17.00
N PHE A 356 3.46 -22.71 -16.32
CA PHE A 356 4.24 -22.07 -15.27
C PHE A 356 5.15 -20.98 -15.84
N HIS A 357 4.96 -19.73 -15.42
CA HIS A 357 5.72 -18.59 -15.92
C HIS A 357 7.13 -18.54 -15.33
N MET A 358 8.11 -18.11 -16.12
CA MET A 358 9.51 -18.05 -15.72
C MET A 358 10.30 -17.01 -16.52
N GLY A 359 11.33 -16.47 -15.88
CA GLY A 359 12.27 -15.49 -16.41
C GLY A 359 13.57 -15.54 -15.60
N THR A 360 14.69 -15.13 -16.18
CA THR A 360 16.03 -15.37 -15.59
C THR A 360 16.22 -14.75 -14.20
N ARG A 361 15.41 -13.75 -13.84
CA ARG A 361 15.49 -13.01 -12.56
C ARG A 361 14.38 -13.39 -11.55
N TYR A 362 13.46 -14.28 -11.92
CA TYR A 362 12.22 -14.49 -11.17
C TYR A 362 12.36 -15.62 -10.14
N ARG A 363 11.92 -15.38 -8.91
CA ARG A 363 12.06 -16.33 -7.77
C ARG A 363 11.25 -17.61 -7.99
N TYR A 364 10.15 -17.51 -8.73
CA TYR A 364 9.29 -18.65 -9.05
C TYR A 364 9.75 -19.47 -10.28
N SER A 365 10.84 -19.08 -10.96
CA SER A 365 11.31 -19.80 -12.14
C SER A 365 11.74 -21.21 -11.79
N PRO A 366 11.24 -22.28 -12.46
CA PRO A 366 11.64 -23.65 -12.16
C PRO A 366 13.13 -23.94 -12.35
N TRP A 367 13.86 -23.20 -13.19
CA TRP A 367 15.32 -23.25 -13.26
C TRP A 367 15.90 -21.91 -13.71
N GLN A 368 17.18 -21.70 -13.44
CA GLN A 368 17.96 -20.58 -13.97
C GLN A 368 18.89 -21.10 -15.08
N PRO A 369 18.74 -20.64 -16.34
CA PRO A 369 19.46 -21.22 -17.49
C PRO A 369 20.89 -20.70 -17.69
N ILE A 370 21.25 -19.58 -17.05
CA ILE A 370 22.55 -18.91 -17.19
C ILE A 370 23.13 -18.51 -15.82
N LEU A 371 24.37 -18.04 -15.81
CA LEU A 371 24.99 -17.40 -14.64
C LEU A 371 24.30 -16.05 -14.37
N TYR A 372 23.67 -15.89 -13.20
CA TYR A 372 23.03 -14.65 -12.77
C TYR A 372 23.21 -14.44 -11.26
N ASN A 373 23.48 -13.20 -10.85
CA ASN A 373 23.73 -12.81 -9.45
C ASN A 373 24.69 -13.76 -8.70
N ASP A 374 25.84 -14.04 -9.33
CA ASP A 374 26.89 -15.01 -8.90
C ASP A 374 26.45 -16.49 -8.73
N SER A 375 25.19 -16.82 -8.98
CA SER A 375 24.69 -18.20 -9.03
C SER A 375 24.84 -18.82 -10.42
N ALA A 376 25.47 -20.00 -10.50
CA ALA A 376 25.60 -20.78 -11.73
C ALA A 376 24.22 -21.31 -12.22
N PRO A 377 24.09 -21.81 -13.47
CA PRO A 377 22.85 -22.48 -13.90
C PRO A 377 22.46 -23.62 -12.95
N HIS A 378 21.20 -23.68 -12.54
CA HIS A 378 20.68 -24.66 -11.58
C HIS A 378 19.17 -24.83 -11.72
N VAL A 379 18.62 -25.93 -11.20
CA VAL A 379 17.17 -26.11 -11.03
C VAL A 379 16.72 -25.59 -9.67
N ASN A 380 15.58 -24.91 -9.65
CA ASN A 380 14.93 -24.46 -8.43
C ASN A 380 13.92 -25.51 -7.93
N PRO A 381 13.48 -25.43 -6.66
CA PRO A 381 12.64 -26.45 -6.04
C PRO A 381 11.38 -26.81 -6.81
N MET A 382 10.71 -25.81 -7.41
CA MET A 382 9.50 -26.00 -8.21
C MET A 382 9.65 -27.05 -9.31
N TYR A 383 10.84 -27.17 -9.90
CA TYR A 383 11.14 -28.16 -10.92
C TYR A 383 10.95 -29.60 -10.42
N TYR A 384 11.18 -29.89 -9.14
CA TYR A 384 10.88 -31.20 -8.57
C TYR A 384 9.37 -31.47 -8.48
N GLY A 385 8.56 -30.45 -8.20
CA GLY A 385 7.11 -30.51 -8.36
C GLY A 385 6.71 -30.72 -9.81
N ASN A 386 7.41 -30.07 -10.76
CA ASN A 386 7.16 -30.27 -12.18
C ASN A 386 7.53 -31.69 -12.66
N LEU A 387 8.62 -32.28 -12.17
CA LEU A 387 9.03 -33.68 -12.41
C LEU A 387 8.00 -34.67 -11.82
N PHE A 388 7.46 -34.39 -10.63
CA PHE A 388 6.39 -35.18 -10.03
C PHE A 388 5.14 -35.19 -10.92
N ASN A 389 4.67 -34.00 -11.33
CA ASN A 389 3.50 -33.85 -12.20
C ASN A 389 3.72 -34.54 -13.56
N ALA A 390 4.92 -34.41 -14.16
CA ALA A 390 5.29 -35.10 -15.40
C ALA A 390 5.18 -36.63 -15.27
N ALA A 391 5.55 -37.19 -14.11
CA ALA A 391 5.44 -38.63 -13.84
C ALA A 391 3.99 -39.11 -13.66
N VAL A 392 3.13 -38.30 -13.02
CA VAL A 392 1.71 -38.62 -12.86
C VAL A 392 0.98 -38.60 -14.21
N PHE A 393 1.26 -37.61 -15.06
CA PHE A 393 0.62 -37.48 -16.38
C PHE A 393 1.29 -38.33 -17.49
N ALA A 394 2.25 -39.18 -17.14
CA ALA A 394 3.06 -39.96 -18.09
C ALA A 394 2.24 -40.82 -19.08
N GLY A 395 2.57 -40.65 -20.37
CA GLY A 395 1.88 -41.24 -21.52
C GLY A 395 0.49 -40.67 -21.80
N GLY A 396 0.05 -39.64 -21.07
CA GLY A 396 -1.22 -38.95 -21.29
C GLY A 396 -2.46 -39.85 -21.18
N ASN A 397 -3.57 -39.35 -21.75
CA ASN A 397 -4.90 -39.96 -21.68
C ASN A 397 -5.35 -40.20 -20.23
N LYS A 398 -5.12 -39.20 -19.38
CA LYS A 398 -5.40 -39.23 -17.94
C LYS A 398 -6.67 -38.45 -17.61
N GLN A 399 -7.37 -38.82 -16.54
CA GLN A 399 -8.51 -38.06 -15.97
C GLN A 399 -8.35 -38.00 -14.46
N THR A 400 -8.63 -36.84 -13.82
CA THR A 400 -8.42 -36.65 -12.38
C THR A 400 -9.72 -36.45 -11.60
N GLU A 401 -9.85 -37.16 -10.48
CA GLU A 401 -10.90 -36.98 -9.48
C GLU A 401 -10.30 -36.50 -8.16
N VAL A 402 -11.03 -35.62 -7.46
CA VAL A 402 -10.68 -35.21 -6.10
C VAL A 402 -11.27 -36.21 -5.11
N LEU A 403 -10.43 -36.77 -4.24
CA LEU A 403 -10.81 -37.70 -3.17
C LEU A 403 -11.00 -36.98 -1.83
N VAL A 404 -10.09 -36.06 -1.51
CA VAL A 404 -10.09 -35.27 -0.27
C VAL A 404 -9.80 -33.82 -0.61
N ASN A 405 -10.58 -32.91 -0.05
CA ASN A 405 -10.50 -31.48 -0.32
C ASN A 405 -10.62 -30.68 0.99
N GLU A 406 -9.50 -30.53 1.70
CA GLU A 406 -9.42 -29.85 3.00
C GLU A 406 -8.44 -28.68 2.94
N THR A 407 -8.46 -27.78 3.92
CA THR A 407 -7.64 -26.55 3.97
C THR A 407 -6.16 -26.83 3.72
N ASN A 408 -5.55 -27.77 4.45
CA ASN A 408 -4.11 -28.05 4.38
C ASN A 408 -3.82 -29.47 3.84
N PHE A 409 -4.77 -30.11 3.16
CA PHE A 409 -4.61 -31.47 2.63
C PHE A 409 -5.47 -31.71 1.39
N GLY A 410 -4.83 -32.17 0.32
CA GLY A 410 -5.48 -32.60 -0.92
C GLY A 410 -5.16 -34.06 -1.25
N ALA A 411 -6.13 -34.81 -1.75
CA ALA A 411 -5.87 -36.12 -2.35
C ALA A 411 -6.70 -36.35 -3.61
N TYR A 412 -6.11 -37.05 -4.58
CA TYR A 412 -6.59 -37.18 -5.95
C TYR A 412 -6.41 -38.60 -6.46
N ALA A 413 -7.35 -39.05 -7.30
CA ALA A 413 -7.24 -40.29 -8.06
C ALA A 413 -7.09 -39.95 -9.55
N VAL A 414 -6.07 -40.52 -10.18
CA VAL A 414 -5.75 -40.31 -11.59
C VAL A 414 -5.97 -41.61 -12.34
N TYR A 415 -6.84 -41.55 -13.35
CA TYR A 415 -7.27 -42.70 -14.14
C TYR A 415 -6.65 -42.66 -15.53
N LYS A 416 -6.38 -43.83 -16.12
CA LYS A 416 -5.94 -43.98 -17.51
C LYS A 416 -6.86 -44.96 -18.23
N ALA A 417 -7.49 -44.49 -19.32
CA ALA A 417 -8.48 -45.26 -20.09
C ALA A 417 -9.61 -45.88 -19.23
N GLY A 418 -10.02 -45.22 -18.14
CA GLY A 418 -11.08 -45.65 -17.23
C GLY A 418 -10.63 -46.46 -16.01
N SER A 419 -9.44 -47.07 -16.04
CA SER A 419 -8.84 -47.75 -14.88
C SER A 419 -8.07 -46.77 -14.00
N LEU A 420 -8.04 -46.98 -12.69
CA LEU A 420 -7.20 -46.21 -11.77
C LEU A 420 -5.72 -46.51 -12.06
N ASP A 421 -4.89 -45.47 -12.13
CA ASP A 421 -3.50 -45.49 -12.58
C ASP A 421 -2.54 -44.95 -11.48
N ALA A 422 -2.96 -43.91 -10.75
CA ALA A 422 -2.24 -43.43 -9.56
C ALA A 422 -3.19 -42.79 -8.53
N ILE A 423 -2.73 -42.74 -7.28
CA ILE A 423 -3.28 -41.88 -6.22
C ILE A 423 -2.21 -40.86 -5.84
N VAL A 424 -2.57 -39.58 -5.76
CA VAL A 424 -1.70 -38.49 -5.32
C VAL A 424 -2.26 -37.92 -4.02
N ALA A 425 -1.43 -37.72 -3.02
CA ALA A 425 -1.79 -37.07 -1.75
C ALA A 425 -0.75 -36.00 -1.40
N VAL A 426 -1.23 -34.80 -1.06
CA VAL A 426 -0.40 -33.62 -0.79
C VAL A 426 -0.75 -33.09 0.59
N ASN A 427 0.28 -32.90 1.42
CA ASN A 427 0.17 -32.38 2.77
C ASN A 427 0.79 -30.99 2.84
N LEU A 428 -0.04 -29.98 3.06
CA LEU A 428 0.32 -28.56 3.11
C LEU A 428 0.29 -28.03 4.55
N ASN A 429 0.36 -28.88 5.56
CA ASN A 429 0.61 -28.39 6.91
C ASN A 429 2.09 -27.97 7.04
N ILE A 430 2.35 -26.90 7.80
CA ILE A 430 3.71 -26.46 8.12
C ILE A 430 4.24 -27.25 9.33
N TRP A 431 5.13 -28.18 9.03
CA TRP A 431 6.21 -28.66 9.89
C TRP A 431 7.42 -27.75 9.71
N ASN A 432 8.48 -27.95 10.50
CA ASN A 432 9.73 -27.20 10.42
C ASN A 432 11.02 -28.09 10.14
N SER A 433 11.85 -27.77 9.14
CA SER A 433 12.91 -28.55 8.45
C SER A 433 14.02 -29.05 9.32
N THR A 434 14.31 -28.24 10.32
CA THR A 434 15.32 -28.53 11.31
C THR A 434 14.70 -28.48 12.71
N SER A 435 13.36 -28.48 12.80
CA SER A 435 12.62 -28.76 14.03
C SER A 435 12.60 -30.25 14.24
N ASP A 436 12.53 -30.67 15.50
CA ASP A 436 12.95 -32.00 15.95
C ASP A 436 12.35 -33.14 15.09
N PRO A 437 13.14 -33.78 14.21
CA PRO A 437 12.63 -34.80 13.29
C PRO A 437 11.99 -36.00 14.01
N VAL A 438 12.27 -36.19 15.30
CA VAL A 438 11.65 -37.24 16.14
C VAL A 438 10.19 -36.90 16.49
N ALA A 439 9.84 -35.61 16.56
CA ALA A 439 8.48 -35.15 16.86
C ALA A 439 7.58 -35.00 15.61
N ARG A 440 8.15 -35.09 14.39
CA ARG A 440 7.46 -34.88 13.11
C ARG A 440 6.16 -35.71 13.01
N PRO A 441 4.98 -35.08 12.84
CA PRO A 441 3.73 -35.81 12.72
C PRO A 441 3.61 -36.57 11.39
N TYR A 442 2.78 -37.61 11.42
CA TYR A 442 2.44 -38.44 10.28
C TYR A 442 0.92 -38.48 10.07
N THR A 443 0.50 -38.32 8.82
CA THR A 443 -0.86 -38.63 8.38
C THR A 443 -0.84 -40.00 7.71
N GLU A 444 -1.56 -40.96 8.27
CA GLU A 444 -1.66 -42.29 7.72
C GLU A 444 -2.77 -42.36 6.67
N LEU A 445 -2.45 -42.88 5.50
CA LEU A 445 -3.36 -43.06 4.38
C LEU A 445 -3.72 -44.54 4.30
N ALA A 446 -4.93 -44.90 4.71
CA ALA A 446 -5.47 -46.25 4.53
C ALA A 446 -6.05 -46.38 3.12
N LEU A 447 -5.52 -47.34 2.36
CA LEU A 447 -5.96 -47.68 1.00
C LEU A 447 -6.99 -48.83 1.06
N THR A 448 -7.52 -49.20 -0.11
CA THR A 448 -8.30 -50.44 -0.26
C THR A 448 -7.39 -51.62 -0.56
N ASP A 449 -7.85 -52.83 -0.22
CA ASP A 449 -7.16 -54.12 -0.38
C ASP A 449 -6.60 -54.34 -1.80
N GLU A 450 -7.23 -53.73 -2.81
CA GLU A 450 -6.82 -53.75 -4.22
C GLU A 450 -5.45 -53.09 -4.49
N TRP A 451 -4.89 -52.35 -3.51
CA TRP A 451 -3.66 -51.55 -3.66
C TRP A 451 -2.56 -51.92 -2.65
N GLU A 452 -2.63 -53.07 -1.97
CA GLU A 452 -1.57 -53.53 -1.05
C GLU A 452 -0.20 -53.73 -1.72
N ASP A 453 -0.17 -54.09 -3.01
CA ASP A 453 1.07 -54.23 -3.82
C ASP A 453 1.56 -52.91 -4.45
N ALA A 454 0.95 -51.75 -4.10
CA ALA A 454 1.27 -50.47 -4.74
C ALA A 454 2.68 -49.95 -4.38
N LYS A 455 3.29 -49.23 -5.34
CA LYS A 455 4.60 -48.60 -5.19
C LYS A 455 4.45 -47.13 -4.86
N VAL A 456 5.01 -46.71 -3.72
CA VAL A 456 4.95 -45.32 -3.25
C VAL A 456 6.20 -44.58 -3.70
N SER A 457 6.04 -43.61 -4.59
CA SER A 457 7.04 -42.57 -4.86
C SER A 457 6.75 -41.34 -4.02
N ARG A 458 7.79 -40.70 -3.48
CA ARG A 458 7.66 -39.48 -2.67
C ARG A 458 8.45 -38.33 -3.27
N LEU A 459 7.92 -37.11 -3.16
CA LEU A 459 8.74 -35.91 -3.13
C LEU A 459 9.07 -35.62 -1.66
N THR A 460 10.34 -35.47 -1.33
CA THR A 460 10.82 -35.23 0.05
C THR A 460 11.92 -34.19 0.08
N SER A 461 11.99 -33.46 1.19
CA SER A 461 13.05 -32.53 1.55
C SER A 461 13.17 -32.50 3.07
N PRO A 462 14.32 -32.09 3.64
CA PRO A 462 14.35 -31.54 4.97
C PRO A 462 13.37 -30.37 5.10
N GLY A 463 13.37 -29.37 4.19
CA GLY A 463 12.67 -28.07 4.27
C GLY A 463 11.66 -27.75 3.15
N VAL A 464 10.60 -26.97 3.43
CA VAL A 464 9.81 -26.22 2.43
C VAL A 464 10.23 -24.75 2.37
N ASP A 465 10.87 -24.28 3.43
CA ASP A 465 11.70 -23.08 3.57
C ASP A 465 13.05 -23.13 2.85
N ILE A 466 13.52 -24.31 2.46
CA ILE A 466 14.83 -24.47 1.82
C ILE A 466 14.70 -24.82 0.35
N ALA A 467 15.74 -24.47 -0.42
CA ALA A 467 15.91 -24.92 -1.80
C ALA A 467 16.62 -26.28 -1.91
N ASP A 468 17.38 -26.68 -0.89
CA ASP A 468 18.31 -27.81 -0.94
C ASP A 468 17.75 -29.17 -0.51
N ASN A 469 18.48 -30.24 -0.83
CA ASN A 469 18.24 -31.61 -0.35
C ASN A 469 16.87 -32.21 -0.74
N ILE A 470 16.29 -31.71 -1.83
CA ILE A 470 15.03 -32.19 -2.39
C ILE A 470 15.29 -33.47 -3.20
N THR A 471 14.46 -34.50 -3.02
CA THR A 471 14.51 -35.72 -3.83
C THR A 471 13.11 -36.15 -4.28
N PHE A 472 12.98 -36.61 -5.52
CA PHE A 472 11.79 -37.29 -6.03
C PHE A 472 12.12 -38.77 -6.27
N ALA A 473 11.38 -39.66 -5.59
CA ALA A 473 11.59 -41.11 -5.64
C ALA A 473 13.06 -41.53 -5.38
N GLY A 474 13.70 -40.88 -4.40
CA GLY A 474 15.11 -41.12 -4.03
C GLY A 474 16.15 -40.52 -4.99
N GLN A 475 15.73 -39.83 -6.05
CA GLN A 475 16.61 -39.20 -7.03
C GLN A 475 16.66 -37.68 -6.84
N TYR A 476 17.81 -37.07 -7.10
CA TYR A 476 18.01 -35.62 -7.10
C TYR A 476 18.48 -35.13 -8.48
N VAL A 477 18.53 -33.82 -8.70
CA VAL A 477 19.05 -33.21 -9.93
C VAL A 477 20.44 -32.62 -9.66
N ASP A 478 21.43 -32.91 -10.52
CA ASP A 478 22.80 -32.39 -10.39
C ASP A 478 23.02 -31.02 -11.05
N GLU A 479 24.22 -30.46 -10.87
CA GLU A 479 24.69 -29.18 -11.46
C GLU A 479 24.71 -29.17 -13.01
N ASN A 480 24.53 -30.34 -13.65
CA ASN A 480 24.41 -30.51 -15.10
C ASN A 480 22.95 -30.87 -15.50
N ALA A 481 21.99 -30.52 -14.64
CA ALA A 481 20.57 -30.82 -14.78
C ALA A 481 20.22 -32.32 -14.95
N ARG A 482 21.10 -33.26 -14.61
CA ARG A 482 20.85 -34.71 -14.75
C ARG A 482 20.13 -35.24 -13.52
N ILE A 483 19.20 -36.18 -13.73
CA ILE A 483 18.60 -36.94 -12.63
C ILE A 483 19.59 -38.02 -12.16
N VAL A 484 20.04 -37.90 -10.90
CA VAL A 484 21.07 -38.74 -10.28
C VAL A 484 20.51 -39.52 -9.10
N GLY A 485 21.06 -40.72 -8.88
CA GLY A 485 20.66 -41.66 -7.84
C GLY A 485 19.73 -42.77 -8.36
N PRO A 486 19.63 -43.91 -7.67
CA PRO A 486 18.70 -44.98 -8.03
C PRO A 486 17.27 -44.58 -7.70
N LYS A 487 16.32 -44.86 -8.60
CA LYS A 487 14.89 -44.63 -8.31
C LYS A 487 14.38 -45.64 -7.29
N THR A 488 13.98 -45.18 -6.12
CA THR A 488 13.42 -45.97 -5.03
C THR A 488 11.90 -45.87 -4.97
N TYR A 489 11.29 -46.86 -4.31
CA TYR A 489 9.86 -46.89 -4.01
C TYR A 489 9.70 -47.52 -2.62
N ASP A 490 8.83 -46.96 -1.78
CA ASP A 490 8.36 -47.66 -0.59
C ASP A 490 7.22 -48.62 -0.99
N THR A 491 6.96 -49.61 -0.14
CA THR A 491 5.76 -50.47 -0.21
C THR A 491 4.65 -49.91 0.66
N VAL A 492 3.40 -50.24 0.32
CA VAL A 492 2.29 -50.20 1.29
C VAL A 492 2.57 -51.24 2.39
N THR A 493 2.12 -50.98 3.62
CA THR A 493 2.25 -51.92 4.76
C THR A 493 0.91 -51.98 5.48
N ASP A 494 0.35 -53.18 5.69
CA ASP A 494 -0.96 -53.39 6.32
C ASP A 494 -2.09 -52.49 5.72
N GLY A 495 -2.12 -52.39 4.39
CA GLY A 495 -3.05 -51.51 3.65
C GLY A 495 -2.82 -50.00 3.82
N LYS A 496 -1.73 -49.59 4.47
CA LYS A 496 -1.46 -48.20 4.88
C LYS A 496 -0.17 -47.62 4.30
N VAL A 497 -0.20 -46.31 4.05
CA VAL A 497 0.96 -45.49 3.65
C VAL A 497 1.07 -44.28 4.57
N LEU A 498 2.20 -44.13 5.26
CA LEU A 498 2.46 -42.95 6.08
C LEU A 498 2.92 -41.77 5.22
N LEU A 499 2.28 -40.60 5.37
CA LEU A 499 2.64 -39.33 4.73
C LEU A 499 3.18 -38.33 5.77
N LEU A 500 4.26 -37.65 5.41
CA LEU A 500 5.00 -36.68 6.23
C LEU A 500 4.42 -35.26 6.08
N ILE A 501 4.60 -34.41 7.09
CA ILE A 501 4.33 -32.95 7.02
C ILE A 501 5.59 -32.18 6.54
N SER A 502 5.45 -30.98 5.95
CA SER A 502 6.45 -30.25 5.13
C SER A 502 6.82 -28.84 5.71
N THR A 503 7.99 -28.24 5.41
CA THR A 503 9.04 -27.90 6.42
C THR A 503 9.69 -26.42 6.52
N SER A 504 10.38 -26.01 7.63
CA SER A 504 10.92 -24.67 8.17
C SER A 504 12.01 -24.63 9.38
N THR A 505 12.04 -23.80 10.47
CA THR A 505 13.15 -23.55 11.51
C THR A 505 13.89 -24.72 12.30
N ASN A 506 14.88 -24.49 13.24
CA ASN A 506 16.12 -25.34 13.53
C ASN A 506 16.61 -25.87 14.96
N ARG A 507 17.25 -27.10 15.07
CA ARG A 507 18.34 -27.54 16.04
C ARG A 507 19.17 -28.85 15.71
N GLN A 508 20.50 -28.87 15.98
CA GLN A 508 21.43 -30.05 15.96
C GLN A 508 21.72 -30.69 17.35
N GLN A 509 22.29 -31.92 17.41
CA GLN A 509 22.94 -32.51 18.60
C GLN A 509 24.33 -33.11 18.30
N ASN A 510 25.37 -32.73 19.08
CA ASN A 510 26.00 -33.62 20.09
C ASN A 510 27.27 -33.05 20.74
N ALA A 511 27.27 -32.94 22.06
CA ALA A 511 28.43 -33.12 22.95
C ALA A 511 27.93 -33.39 24.37
N HIS A 512 28.40 -34.47 25.03
CA HIS A 512 27.93 -34.83 26.37
C HIS A 512 28.52 -33.93 27.46
N HIS A 513 27.67 -33.35 28.31
CA HIS A 513 27.93 -33.19 29.75
C HIS A 513 26.62 -33.20 30.54
N LEU A 514 26.71 -33.51 31.84
CA LEU A 514 25.57 -33.57 32.77
C LEU A 514 24.97 -32.18 32.97
N LEU A 515 23.65 -32.04 32.80
CA LEU A 515 22.94 -30.76 32.98
C LEU A 515 22.12 -30.70 34.29
N PRO A 516 22.01 -29.52 34.92
CA PRO A 516 21.18 -29.30 36.12
C PRO A 516 19.67 -29.29 35.80
N PRO A 517 18.77 -29.26 36.82
CA PRO A 517 17.32 -29.15 36.63
C PRO A 517 16.89 -27.95 35.79
N LYS A 518 15.69 -28.05 35.20
CA LYS A 518 15.12 -27.00 34.33
C LYS A 518 14.84 -25.72 35.12
N MET A 519 15.04 -24.57 34.49
CA MET A 519 14.81 -23.26 35.13
C MET A 519 13.36 -23.10 35.64
N GLU A 520 12.38 -23.61 34.89
CA GLU A 520 10.95 -23.61 35.24
C GLU A 520 10.67 -24.22 36.63
N GLU A 521 11.34 -25.33 36.96
CA GLU A 521 11.21 -26.01 38.25
C GLU A 521 11.82 -25.18 39.40
N LEU A 522 12.87 -24.42 39.12
CA LEU A 522 13.55 -23.54 40.08
C LEU A 522 12.79 -22.22 40.32
N LEU A 523 12.00 -21.76 39.35
CA LEU A 523 11.21 -20.52 39.44
C LEU A 523 9.85 -20.72 40.11
N THR A 524 9.30 -21.94 40.06
CA THR A 524 7.99 -22.31 40.63
C THR A 524 7.75 -21.82 42.08
N PRO A 525 8.73 -21.88 43.03
CA PRO A 525 8.53 -21.39 44.40
C PRO A 525 8.36 -19.87 44.55
N PHE A 526 8.60 -19.10 43.49
CA PHE A 526 8.58 -17.63 43.50
C PHE A 526 7.35 -17.04 42.75
N LEU A 527 6.43 -17.89 42.29
CA LEU A 527 5.18 -17.46 41.66
C LEU A 527 4.12 -17.13 42.71
N GLN A 528 3.49 -15.96 42.60
CA GLN A 528 2.38 -15.53 43.46
C GLN A 528 1.02 -15.88 42.86
N TYR A 529 0.86 -15.71 41.54
CA TYR A 529 -0.36 -16.01 40.80
C TYR A 529 -0.03 -16.84 39.55
N THR A 530 -0.85 -17.85 39.26
CA THR A 530 -0.64 -18.82 38.18
C THR A 530 -1.85 -18.91 37.26
N GLU A 531 -1.73 -19.68 36.17
CA GLU A 531 -2.84 -20.03 35.27
C GLU A 531 -4.08 -20.60 36.00
N LYS A 532 -3.90 -21.20 37.19
CA LYS A 532 -5.01 -21.76 38.00
C LYS A 532 -5.80 -20.70 38.75
N ASP A 533 -5.25 -19.50 38.88
CA ASP A 533 -5.82 -18.39 39.66
C ASP A 533 -6.61 -17.41 38.76
N ARG A 534 -6.56 -17.60 37.43
CA ARG A 534 -7.47 -16.95 36.48
C ARG A 534 -8.92 -17.34 36.77
N ARG A 535 -9.82 -16.38 36.57
CA ARG A 535 -11.28 -16.56 36.69
C ARG A 535 -11.91 -16.60 35.30
N SER A 536 -12.99 -17.36 35.14
CA SER A 536 -13.74 -17.45 33.87
C SER A 536 -14.67 -16.25 33.61
N ASP A 537 -14.73 -15.26 34.51
CA ASP A 537 -15.49 -14.02 34.39
C ASP A 537 -14.60 -12.76 34.22
N ALA A 538 -13.34 -12.97 33.87
CA ALA A 538 -12.37 -11.91 33.54
C ALA A 538 -11.58 -12.29 32.26
N PRO A 539 -11.12 -11.32 31.46
CA PRO A 539 -10.32 -11.58 30.27
C PRO A 539 -8.95 -12.15 30.67
N ALA A 540 -8.44 -13.08 29.86
CA ALA A 540 -7.18 -13.76 30.11
C ALA A 540 -6.05 -13.08 29.33
N PHE A 541 -4.99 -12.70 30.04
CA PHE A 541 -3.79 -12.11 29.44
C PHE A 541 -2.55 -12.97 29.72
N SER A 542 -1.65 -13.04 28.74
CA SER A 542 -0.32 -13.61 28.87
C SER A 542 0.74 -12.53 28.65
N LEU A 543 1.83 -12.61 29.43
CA LEU A 543 3.01 -11.76 29.28
C LEU A 543 4.17 -12.59 28.71
N ALA A 544 5.06 -11.96 27.95
CA ALA A 544 6.35 -12.53 27.53
C ALA A 544 7.45 -11.48 27.64
N LEU A 545 8.66 -11.91 28.00
CA LEU A 545 9.85 -11.05 28.18
C LEU A 545 10.97 -11.56 27.27
N HIS A 546 11.68 -10.65 26.60
CA HIS A 546 12.89 -10.97 25.82
C HIS A 546 13.98 -9.91 26.01
N GLY A 547 15.25 -10.32 26.10
CA GLY A 547 16.37 -9.40 26.31
C GLY A 547 17.73 -10.11 26.25
N PRO A 548 18.85 -9.36 26.24
CA PRO A 548 20.19 -9.92 26.10
C PRO A 548 20.59 -10.86 27.25
N GLU A 549 21.43 -11.86 26.97
CA GLU A 549 22.03 -12.72 28.02
C GLU A 549 23.11 -12.00 28.86
N ARG A 550 23.40 -10.72 28.59
CA ARG A 550 24.45 -9.94 29.26
C ARG A 550 23.95 -8.55 29.64
N LEU A 551 24.22 -8.15 30.88
CA LEU A 551 23.93 -6.82 31.42
C LEU A 551 25.24 -6.11 31.74
N SER A 552 25.49 -4.97 31.10
CA SER A 552 26.59 -4.09 31.49
C SER A 552 26.17 -3.22 32.66
N ARG A 553 27.04 -3.04 33.67
CA ARG A 553 26.83 -2.11 34.78
C ARG A 553 27.10 -0.64 34.38
N THR A 554 27.66 -0.41 33.20
CA THR A 554 28.07 0.91 32.68
C THR A 554 27.14 1.46 31.59
N SER A 555 26.32 0.62 30.97
CA SER A 555 25.41 0.96 29.86
C SER A 555 23.97 0.52 30.14
N PRO A 556 22.95 1.08 29.47
CA PRO A 556 21.57 0.60 29.62
C PRO A 556 21.42 -0.88 29.24
N TYR A 557 20.65 -1.64 30.02
CA TYR A 557 20.19 -2.98 29.63
C TYR A 557 18.74 -2.89 29.20
N LEU A 558 18.49 -3.25 27.95
CA LEU A 558 17.24 -3.00 27.24
C LEU A 558 16.52 -4.32 26.95
N PHE A 559 15.22 -4.35 27.17
CA PHE A 559 14.40 -5.54 27.02
C PHE A 559 13.03 -5.23 26.42
N HIS A 560 12.44 -6.24 25.78
CA HIS A 560 11.16 -6.21 25.11
C HIS A 560 10.12 -6.99 25.95
N VAL A 561 8.91 -6.45 26.02
CA VAL A 561 7.77 -7.03 26.73
C VAL A 561 6.58 -7.12 25.80
N THR A 562 5.99 -8.30 25.66
CA THR A 562 4.75 -8.52 24.91
C THR A 562 3.63 -8.86 25.88
N LEU A 563 2.49 -8.19 25.75
CA LEU A 563 1.24 -8.47 26.47
C LEU A 563 0.17 -8.86 25.44
N GLN A 564 -0.38 -10.06 25.56
CA GLN A 564 -1.39 -10.58 24.63
C GLN A 564 -2.65 -10.99 25.38
N ARG A 565 -3.82 -10.67 24.81
CA ARG A 565 -5.10 -11.23 25.25
C ARG A 565 -5.30 -12.61 24.60
N VAL A 566 -5.56 -13.63 25.41
CA VAL A 566 -5.56 -15.06 25.04
C VAL A 566 -6.88 -15.78 25.31
N ASP A 567 -7.91 -15.08 25.78
CA ASP A 567 -9.28 -15.63 25.85
C ASP A 567 -10.08 -15.39 24.55
N GLU A 568 -11.10 -16.23 24.35
CA GLU A 568 -12.01 -16.21 23.20
C GLU A 568 -13.28 -15.36 23.44
N VAL A 569 -13.38 -14.59 24.54
CA VAL A 569 -14.61 -13.87 24.90
C VAL A 569 -14.80 -12.65 23.99
N SER A 570 -15.84 -12.66 23.15
CA SER A 570 -16.08 -11.63 22.12
C SER A 570 -16.06 -10.16 22.60
N ASP A 571 -16.42 -9.92 23.87
CA ASP A 571 -16.51 -8.59 24.46
C ASP A 571 -15.14 -7.86 24.45
N TYR A 572 -15.17 -6.54 24.31
CA TYR A 572 -13.97 -5.70 24.37
C TYR A 572 -13.68 -5.34 25.84
N CYS A 573 -12.43 -5.48 26.28
CA CYS A 573 -12.01 -5.07 27.63
C CYS A 573 -11.03 -3.90 27.60
N VAL A 574 -11.16 -3.00 28.57
CA VAL A 574 -10.19 -1.95 28.85
C VAL A 574 -9.28 -2.43 29.97
N PHE A 575 -7.98 -2.55 29.70
CA PHE A 575 -6.95 -2.93 30.66
C PHE A 575 -5.66 -2.20 30.30
N ALA A 576 -4.99 -1.60 31.29
CA ALA A 576 -3.75 -0.85 31.08
C ALA A 576 -2.64 -1.45 31.95
N TRP A 577 -1.52 -1.79 31.31
CA TRP A 577 -0.34 -2.38 31.94
C TRP A 577 0.90 -1.90 31.19
N TYR A 578 1.98 -1.56 31.92
CA TYR A 578 3.24 -1.09 31.35
C TYR A 578 4.43 -1.53 32.24
N PRO A 579 5.65 -1.76 31.70
CA PRO A 579 6.73 -2.38 32.48
C PRO A 579 7.26 -1.51 33.62
N GLN A 580 7.49 -0.20 33.44
CA GLN A 580 7.86 0.65 34.59
C GLN A 580 6.75 0.73 35.65
N THR A 581 5.52 1.09 35.27
CA THR A 581 4.46 1.41 36.24
C THR A 581 3.87 0.20 36.96
N HIS A 582 3.78 -0.96 36.29
CA HIS A 582 3.21 -2.18 36.87
C HIS A 582 4.30 -3.19 37.22
N GLY A 583 5.27 -3.37 36.32
CA GLY A 583 6.39 -4.29 36.51
C GLY A 583 7.45 -3.81 37.51
N PHE A 584 7.80 -2.51 37.58
CA PHE A 584 8.87 -2.05 38.48
C PHE A 584 8.40 -1.18 39.66
N ALA A 585 7.30 -0.44 39.54
CA ALA A 585 6.83 0.48 40.59
C ALA A 585 5.88 -0.13 41.62
N THR A 586 5.40 -1.37 41.43
CA THR A 586 4.57 -2.08 42.42
C THR A 586 5.40 -3.05 43.26
N SER A 587 4.99 -3.30 44.51
CA SER A 587 5.64 -4.26 45.41
C SER A 587 5.59 -5.70 44.91
N ASP A 588 4.59 -6.01 44.08
CA ASP A 588 4.28 -7.36 43.60
C ASP A 588 4.61 -7.53 42.10
N GLY A 589 5.43 -6.62 41.57
CA GLY A 589 5.94 -6.62 40.20
C GLY A 589 7.12 -7.58 39.98
N PHE A 590 8.01 -7.25 39.05
CA PHE A 590 9.20 -8.02 38.73
C PHE A 590 10.14 -8.16 39.93
N ILE A 591 10.51 -9.39 40.25
CA ILE A 591 11.49 -9.72 41.29
C ILE A 591 12.82 -10.15 40.70
N LEU A 592 13.91 -9.75 41.35
CA LEU A 592 15.28 -10.08 40.95
C LEU A 592 15.79 -11.27 41.78
N LEU A 593 16.27 -12.32 41.11
CA LEU A 593 16.83 -13.52 41.73
C LEU A 593 18.30 -13.67 41.30
N GLN A 594 19.22 -13.88 42.25
CA GLN A 594 20.61 -14.26 41.96
C GLN A 594 20.70 -15.79 41.87
N ARG A 595 21.47 -16.30 40.90
CA ARG A 595 21.78 -17.73 40.81
C ARG A 595 23.00 -18.07 41.65
N THR A 596 22.87 -19.00 42.59
CA THR A 596 23.98 -19.40 43.47
C THR A 596 24.98 -20.31 42.73
N ALA A 597 26.20 -20.41 43.26
CA ALA A 597 27.24 -21.31 42.73
C ALA A 597 26.83 -22.80 42.74
N GLN A 598 25.86 -23.18 43.57
CA GLN A 598 25.28 -24.53 43.64
C GLN A 598 24.11 -24.73 42.64
N GLY A 599 23.79 -23.70 41.84
CA GLY A 599 22.80 -23.75 40.76
C GLY A 599 21.37 -23.33 41.13
N GLY A 600 21.09 -23.07 42.41
CA GLY A 600 19.78 -22.62 42.89
C GLY A 600 19.54 -21.11 42.70
N LEU A 601 18.38 -20.63 43.12
CA LEU A 601 17.99 -19.21 43.03
C LEU A 601 17.76 -18.62 44.43
N HIS A 602 18.17 -17.37 44.63
CA HIS A 602 18.01 -16.60 45.86
C HIS A 602 17.49 -15.20 45.54
N GLN A 603 16.37 -14.78 46.13
CA GLN A 603 15.77 -13.47 45.86
C GLN A 603 16.64 -12.33 46.42
N VAL A 604 16.85 -11.29 45.61
CA VAL A 604 17.58 -10.09 45.99
C VAL A 604 16.58 -9.13 46.65
N ASN A 605 16.88 -8.70 47.88
CA ASN A 605 16.06 -7.72 48.59
C ASN A 605 16.31 -6.32 48.01
N LEU A 606 15.29 -5.80 47.31
CA LEU A 606 15.28 -4.47 46.69
C LEU A 606 14.55 -3.47 47.60
N PRO A 607 14.84 -2.15 47.52
CA PRO A 607 14.16 -1.15 48.31
C PRO A 607 12.75 -0.85 47.76
N GLU A 608 11.74 -0.88 48.64
CA GLU A 608 10.39 -0.40 48.33
C GLU A 608 10.41 1.08 47.93
N TYR A 609 9.55 1.46 46.97
CA TYR A 609 9.51 2.84 46.45
C TYR A 609 8.12 3.21 45.90
N THR A 610 7.77 4.49 45.98
CA THR A 610 6.40 4.98 45.71
C THR A 610 6.30 6.14 44.71
N ILE A 611 7.41 6.56 44.09
CA ILE A 611 7.48 7.67 43.11
C ILE A 611 8.43 7.32 41.96
N LEU A 612 8.00 7.54 40.71
CA LEU A 612 8.81 7.33 39.49
C LEU A 612 9.73 8.55 39.22
N PRO A 613 10.97 8.36 38.74
CA PRO A 613 11.87 9.44 38.36
C PRO A 613 11.45 10.16 37.04
N GLN A 614 12.00 11.36 36.82
CA GLN A 614 11.57 12.26 35.73
C GLN A 614 11.85 11.77 34.29
N LEU A 615 12.70 10.76 34.09
CA LEU A 615 12.95 10.16 32.77
C LEU A 615 11.78 9.28 32.27
N GLU A 616 10.81 8.95 33.13
CA GLU A 616 9.80 7.90 32.88
C GLU A 616 8.39 8.47 32.61
N HIS A 617 8.28 9.71 32.10
CA HIS A 617 7.01 10.37 31.78
C HIS A 617 6.68 10.38 30.27
N GLY A 618 6.51 9.18 29.70
CA GLY A 618 5.83 9.03 28.42
C GLY A 618 4.33 9.37 28.53
N HIS A 619 3.70 9.75 27.42
CA HIS A 619 2.24 9.97 27.36
C HIS A 619 1.47 8.63 27.39
N PHE A 620 1.36 8.03 28.57
CA PHE A 620 0.58 6.81 28.77
C PHE A 620 -0.91 7.10 28.59
N SER A 621 -1.55 6.47 27.59
CA SER A 621 -3.01 6.47 27.50
C SER A 621 -3.59 5.73 28.71
N PRO A 622 -4.52 6.34 29.49
CA PRO A 622 -5.21 5.65 30.58
C PRO A 622 -6.21 4.60 30.06
N TYR A 623 -6.47 4.54 28.75
CA TYR A 623 -7.41 3.61 28.13
C TYR A 623 -6.71 2.82 27.00
N ASN A 624 -6.38 1.56 27.28
CA ASN A 624 -5.99 0.57 26.28
C ASN A 624 -7.17 -0.40 26.08
N ILE A 625 -7.77 -0.37 24.89
CA ILE A 625 -8.86 -1.28 24.52
C ILE A 625 -8.26 -2.52 23.86
N HIS A 626 -8.64 -3.70 24.36
CA HIS A 626 -8.19 -5.01 23.88
C HIS A 626 -9.37 -5.84 23.39
N LYS A 627 -9.42 -6.10 22.07
CA LYS A 627 -10.23 -7.17 21.46
C LYS A 627 -9.58 -8.55 21.72
N PRO A 628 -10.29 -9.67 21.54
CA PRO A 628 -9.68 -11.01 21.55
C PRO A 628 -8.47 -11.11 20.63
N GLY A 629 -7.45 -11.86 21.06
CA GLY A 629 -6.17 -11.99 20.35
C GLY A 629 -5.33 -10.71 20.27
N ASN A 630 -5.72 -9.59 20.89
CA ASN A 630 -4.96 -8.35 20.77
C ASN A 630 -3.59 -8.42 21.49
N VAL A 631 -2.55 -8.07 20.74
CA VAL A 631 -1.17 -7.96 21.22
C VAL A 631 -0.78 -6.49 21.42
N LYS A 632 -0.02 -6.21 22.48
CA LYS A 632 0.70 -4.96 22.74
C LYS A 632 2.17 -5.29 22.99
N GLN A 633 3.07 -4.40 22.58
CA GLN A 633 4.51 -4.53 22.74
C GLN A 633 5.07 -3.26 23.40
N PHE A 634 6.07 -3.44 24.25
CA PHE A 634 6.78 -2.38 24.97
C PHE A 634 8.28 -2.66 24.93
N TYR A 635 9.09 -1.62 24.76
CA TYR A 635 10.54 -1.68 24.85
C TYR A 635 10.97 -0.80 26.01
N ASP A 636 11.80 -1.32 26.91
CA ASP A 636 12.07 -0.69 28.20
C ASP A 636 13.48 -1.02 28.73
N ALA A 637 13.91 -0.32 29.78
CA ALA A 637 15.23 -0.47 30.40
C ALA A 637 15.14 -1.05 31.82
N ILE A 638 16.14 -1.83 32.25
CA ILE A 638 16.29 -2.20 33.66
C ILE A 638 16.60 -0.92 34.47
N PRO A 639 15.79 -0.56 35.51
CA PRO A 639 15.96 0.69 36.24
C PRO A 639 17.31 0.80 36.93
N ASP A 640 17.92 1.99 36.86
CA ASP A 640 19.30 2.21 37.26
C ASP A 640 19.57 1.93 38.76
N ARG A 641 18.51 2.04 39.58
CA ARG A 641 18.46 1.64 41.00
C ARG A 641 18.74 0.16 41.28
N LEU A 642 18.66 -0.73 40.28
CA LEU A 642 18.96 -2.16 40.42
C LEU A 642 20.47 -2.46 40.26
N ILE A 643 21.20 -1.63 39.50
CA ILE A 643 22.64 -1.83 39.21
C ILE A 643 23.53 -1.97 40.46
N PRO A 644 23.30 -1.26 41.59
CA PRO A 644 24.09 -1.46 42.82
C PRO A 644 23.99 -2.86 43.43
N TYR A 645 22.92 -3.62 43.12
CA TYR A 645 22.68 -4.97 43.62
C TYR A 645 23.21 -6.06 42.68
N LEU A 646 23.73 -5.67 41.51
CA LEU A 646 24.27 -6.56 40.48
C LEU A 646 25.80 -6.64 40.59
N GLN A 647 26.30 -7.86 40.81
CA GLN A 647 27.73 -8.16 40.93
C GLN A 647 28.29 -8.76 39.65
N THR A 648 29.45 -8.29 39.22
CA THR A 648 30.11 -8.69 37.97
C THR A 648 30.54 -10.15 37.98
N GLY A 649 30.24 -10.87 36.89
CA GLY A 649 30.47 -12.31 36.73
C GLY A 649 29.31 -13.19 37.23
N GLU A 650 28.44 -12.67 38.10
CA GLU A 650 27.27 -13.40 38.59
C GLU A 650 26.13 -13.43 37.56
N ARG A 651 25.29 -14.47 37.62
CA ARG A 651 24.09 -14.61 36.78
C ARG A 651 22.84 -14.34 37.61
N TYR A 652 21.94 -13.54 37.06
CA TYR A 652 20.65 -13.20 37.66
C TYR A 652 19.49 -13.64 36.76
N VAL A 653 18.29 -13.60 37.34
CA VAL A 653 17.00 -13.79 36.69
C VAL A 653 16.06 -12.67 37.13
N LEU A 654 15.43 -11.97 36.19
CA LEU A 654 14.32 -11.05 36.46
C LEU A 654 13.02 -11.80 36.14
N LEU A 655 12.21 -12.11 37.15
CA LEU A 655 11.01 -12.94 37.04
C LEU A 655 9.74 -12.09 37.23
N CYS A 656 8.72 -12.32 36.41
CA CYS A 656 7.35 -11.92 36.71
C CYS A 656 6.69 -12.98 37.62
N PRO A 657 6.37 -12.66 38.89
CA PRO A 657 5.72 -13.61 39.81
C PRO A 657 4.23 -13.79 39.54
N GLY A 658 3.64 -12.96 38.67
CA GLY A 658 2.20 -12.85 38.46
C GLY A 658 1.56 -11.90 39.45
N GLN A 659 0.49 -11.21 39.03
CA GLN A 659 -0.16 -10.17 39.81
C GLN A 659 -1.67 -10.11 39.49
N GLN A 660 -2.44 -9.59 40.44
CA GLN A 660 -3.89 -9.39 40.31
C GLN A 660 -4.22 -7.90 40.23
N TYR A 661 -5.11 -7.52 39.30
CA TYR A 661 -5.45 -6.13 38.99
C TYR A 661 -6.95 -5.83 39.19
N ASP A 662 -7.20 -4.71 39.85
CA ASP A 662 -8.55 -4.18 40.13
C ASP A 662 -8.98 -3.10 39.11
N SER A 663 -8.05 -2.67 38.25
CA SER A 663 -8.21 -1.58 37.29
C SER A 663 -8.35 -2.10 35.85
N TRP A 664 -9.48 -2.74 35.58
CA TRP A 664 -9.92 -3.15 34.24
C TRP A 664 -11.46 -3.10 34.18
N ASN A 665 -12.07 -3.12 33.00
CA ASN A 665 -13.53 -3.28 32.82
C ASN A 665 -13.84 -3.86 31.42
N TRP A 666 -15.03 -4.43 31.24
CA TRP A 666 -15.62 -4.61 29.91
C TRP A 666 -16.15 -3.26 29.40
N THR A 667 -16.16 -3.02 28.09
CA THR A 667 -16.63 -1.73 27.52
C THR A 667 -18.07 -1.39 27.88
N ASP A 668 -18.92 -2.41 28.03
CA ASP A 668 -20.38 -2.27 28.17
C ASP A 668 -20.93 -2.84 29.50
N LYS A 669 -20.06 -3.31 30.40
CA LYS A 669 -20.44 -3.88 31.71
C LYS A 669 -19.52 -3.39 32.82
N ALA A 670 -20.12 -2.85 33.89
CA ALA A 670 -19.41 -2.54 35.13
C ALA A 670 -19.42 -3.78 36.05
N GLU A 671 -18.29 -4.47 36.15
CA GLU A 671 -18.13 -5.66 37.00
C GLU A 671 -16.94 -5.49 37.97
N ASN A 672 -17.07 -6.07 39.16
CA ASN A 672 -16.05 -6.00 40.24
C ASN A 672 -15.21 -7.29 40.32
N SER A 673 -15.11 -8.05 39.24
CA SER A 673 -14.21 -9.21 39.11
C SER A 673 -12.75 -8.73 39.03
N LYS A 674 -11.80 -9.52 39.54
CA LYS A 674 -10.37 -9.17 39.53
C LYS A 674 -9.64 -9.91 38.40
N LEU A 675 -8.86 -9.19 37.60
CA LEU A 675 -8.08 -9.75 36.49
C LEU A 675 -6.78 -10.33 37.02
N VAL A 676 -6.34 -11.49 36.53
CA VAL A 676 -5.08 -12.14 36.94
C VAL A 676 -4.16 -12.30 35.75
N LEU A 677 -2.98 -11.68 35.83
CA LEU A 677 -1.87 -11.88 34.91
C LEU A 677 -0.93 -12.92 35.55
N PRO A 678 -0.86 -14.15 35.01
CA PRO A 678 -0.10 -15.24 35.64
C PRO A 678 1.41 -15.04 35.49
N GLY A 679 2.15 -15.48 36.51
CA GLY A 679 3.60 -15.45 36.55
C GLY A 679 4.26 -16.60 35.79
N GLY A 680 5.58 -16.49 35.65
CA GLY A 680 6.39 -17.43 34.88
C GLY A 680 7.36 -16.78 33.90
N PRO A 681 6.98 -15.73 33.14
CA PRO A 681 7.88 -15.05 32.21
C PRO A 681 9.11 -14.44 32.91
N PHE A 682 10.30 -14.68 32.36
CA PHE A 682 11.56 -14.22 32.96
C PHE A 682 12.63 -13.84 31.93
N LEU A 683 13.59 -13.02 32.35
CA LEU A 683 14.87 -12.78 31.67
C LEU A 683 16.00 -13.41 32.48
N SER A 684 17.08 -13.90 31.84
CA SER A 684 18.31 -14.28 32.56
C SER A 684 19.54 -13.68 31.90
N PHE A 685 20.38 -13.04 32.70
CA PHE A 685 21.57 -12.33 32.24
C PHE A 685 22.77 -12.54 33.16
N ILE A 686 23.97 -12.56 32.59
CA ILE A 686 25.25 -12.42 33.31
C ILE A 686 25.62 -10.94 33.38
N VAL A 687 26.20 -10.51 34.50
CA VAL A 687 26.57 -9.11 34.72
C VAL A 687 28.04 -8.86 34.34
N GLU A 688 28.33 -7.81 33.58
CA GLU A 688 29.67 -7.47 33.08
C GLU A 688 30.03 -5.98 33.34
N ASP A 689 31.33 -5.69 33.51
CA ASP A 689 31.86 -4.32 33.79
C ASP A 689 32.48 -3.65 32.54
N ASN A 690 32.32 -4.24 31.35
CA ASN A 690 33.05 -3.81 30.15
C ASN A 690 32.62 -2.42 29.64
N GLU A 691 33.56 -1.68 29.05
CA GLU A 691 33.32 -0.36 28.43
C GLU A 691 32.88 -0.42 26.95
N THR A 692 32.78 -1.62 26.38
CA THR A 692 32.22 -1.81 25.03
C THR A 692 30.72 -1.51 25.00
N MET A 693 30.25 -0.92 23.90
CA MET A 693 28.88 -0.40 23.70
C MET A 693 27.74 -1.35 24.14
N PRO A 694 26.57 -0.81 24.51
CA PRO A 694 25.39 -1.61 24.88
C PRO A 694 25.07 -2.67 23.82
N ILE A 695 25.00 -3.93 24.26
CA ILE A 695 24.53 -5.03 23.43
C ILE A 695 23.01 -4.91 23.35
N MET A 696 22.51 -4.33 22.25
CA MET A 696 21.08 -4.29 21.96
C MET A 696 20.49 -5.70 21.96
N PRO A 697 19.23 -5.90 22.42
CA PRO A 697 18.51 -7.12 22.13
C PRO A 697 18.45 -7.31 20.61
N THR A 698 18.81 -8.50 20.14
CA THR A 698 18.58 -8.87 18.73
C THR A 698 17.08 -8.80 18.47
N LEU A 699 16.66 -8.09 17.41
CA LEU A 699 15.24 -7.89 17.12
C LEU A 699 14.53 -9.23 16.89
N ILE A 700 13.73 -9.66 17.87
CA ILE A 700 12.59 -10.54 17.60
C ILE A 700 11.42 -9.66 17.16
N CYS A 701 11.57 -9.04 15.98
CA CYS A 701 10.41 -8.79 15.15
C CYS A 701 9.95 -10.14 14.58
N GLY A 702 8.64 -10.33 14.45
CA GLY A 702 8.12 -11.35 13.52
C GLY A 702 8.69 -11.06 12.13
N ALA A 703 9.16 -12.10 11.45
CA ALA A 703 10.10 -11.95 10.34
C ALA A 703 9.61 -10.98 9.24
N LYS A 704 10.35 -9.88 9.07
CA LYS A 704 10.39 -9.08 7.85
C LYS A 704 11.81 -9.13 7.31
N GLU A 705 11.97 -9.55 6.06
CA GLU A 705 13.28 -9.71 5.45
C GLU A 705 13.75 -8.45 4.70
N CYS A 706 15.07 -8.37 4.50
CA CYS A 706 15.73 -7.74 3.36
C CYS A 706 15.26 -6.34 2.89
N CYS A 707 15.30 -5.34 3.79
CA CYS A 707 15.49 -3.94 3.38
C CYS A 707 16.99 -3.59 3.27
N PRO A 708 17.42 -2.69 2.37
CA PRO A 708 18.76 -2.13 2.39
C PRO A 708 18.95 -1.25 3.65
N THR A 709 19.79 -1.69 4.59
CA THR A 709 19.91 -1.02 5.89
C THR A 709 20.65 0.30 5.78
N LEU A 710 19.94 1.40 6.04
CA LEU A 710 20.52 2.70 6.36
C LEU A 710 20.92 2.72 7.83
N ILE A 711 22.19 2.40 8.10
CA ILE A 711 22.77 2.47 9.44
C ILE A 711 23.09 3.95 9.73
N ALA A 712 22.46 4.53 10.74
CA ALA A 712 22.40 5.97 11.00
C ALA A 712 23.29 6.36 12.19
N LYS A 713 24.57 6.00 12.13
CA LYS A 713 25.47 6.06 13.28
C LYS A 713 25.82 7.49 13.67
N VAL A 714 25.40 7.92 14.85
CA VAL A 714 25.82 9.19 15.42
C VAL A 714 27.13 8.99 16.19
N GLU A 715 28.23 9.51 15.66
CA GLU A 715 29.49 9.64 16.40
C GLU A 715 29.59 11.05 17.03
N CYS A 716 29.34 11.13 18.33
CA CYS A 716 29.91 12.17 19.17
C CYS A 716 31.43 11.90 19.27
N CYS A 717 32.26 12.93 19.05
CA CYS A 717 33.69 12.76 18.79
C CYS A 717 34.46 11.85 19.78
N PRO A 718 35.38 11.00 19.30
CA PRO A 718 36.10 10.06 20.14
C PRO A 718 37.03 10.75 21.15
N GLN A 719 37.00 10.24 22.38
CA GLN A 719 37.99 10.37 23.46
C GLN A 719 38.99 11.54 23.36
N GLY A 720 38.61 12.70 23.91
CA GLY A 720 39.58 13.59 24.59
C GLY A 720 39.66 15.06 24.15
N GLN A 721 39.08 15.47 23.01
CA GLN A 721 39.17 16.87 22.55
C GLN A 721 37.91 17.41 21.84
N VAL A 722 36.89 17.79 22.62
CA VAL A 722 36.10 19.02 22.40
C VAL A 722 35.74 19.56 23.79
N ALA A 723 35.89 20.87 24.03
CA ALA A 723 35.33 21.50 25.21
C ALA A 723 33.90 21.97 24.89
N LEU A 724 32.94 21.71 25.78
CA LEU A 724 31.57 22.22 25.62
C LEU A 724 31.60 23.75 25.50
N GLN A 725 31.05 24.26 24.40
CA GLN A 725 30.83 25.67 24.18
C GLN A 725 29.39 25.85 23.72
N ASP A 726 28.63 26.63 24.49
CA ASP A 726 27.25 27.06 24.20
C ASP A 726 26.26 25.89 23.95
N ASP A 727 26.33 24.87 24.82
CA ASP A 727 25.45 23.67 24.90
C ASP A 727 25.28 22.82 23.61
N LEU A 728 26.06 23.10 22.57
CA LEU A 728 26.01 22.43 21.27
C LEU A 728 27.00 21.26 21.19
N VAL A 729 26.46 20.04 21.19
CA VAL A 729 27.24 18.83 20.92
C VAL A 729 27.43 18.66 19.41
N LEU A 730 28.67 18.81 18.93
CA LEU A 730 28.99 18.55 17.53
C LEU A 730 29.04 17.03 17.28
N ALA A 731 27.96 16.49 16.73
CA ALA A 731 27.80 15.07 16.43
C ALA A 731 27.84 14.83 14.92
N THR A 732 28.55 13.78 14.48
CA THR A 732 28.66 13.43 13.06
C THR A 732 27.72 12.26 12.75
N LEU A 733 26.75 12.49 11.86
CA LEU A 733 25.82 11.45 11.40
C LEU A 733 26.44 10.67 10.23
N HIS A 734 26.96 9.48 10.52
CA HIS A 734 27.54 8.56 9.54
C HIS A 734 26.46 7.65 8.95
N VAL A 735 25.68 8.19 8.00
CA VAL A 735 24.73 7.40 7.20
C VAL A 735 25.48 6.40 6.34
N THR A 736 25.48 5.14 6.77
CA THR A 736 26.13 4.02 6.06
C THR A 736 25.06 3.21 5.34
N TYR A 737 25.01 3.35 4.01
CA TYR A 737 24.24 2.46 3.14
C TYR A 737 24.97 1.12 3.05
N VAL A 738 24.37 0.06 3.58
CA VAL A 738 24.86 -1.32 3.43
C VAL A 738 24.10 -2.01 2.29
N PRO A 739 24.68 -2.11 1.08
CA PRO A 739 24.08 -2.93 0.02
C PRO A 739 24.16 -4.42 0.39
N THR A 740 23.22 -5.20 -0.12
CA THR A 740 23.14 -6.66 0.09
C THR A 740 24.23 -7.45 -0.64
N SER A 741 24.93 -6.85 -1.60
CA SER A 741 26.11 -7.39 -2.28
C SER A 741 27.19 -6.31 -2.50
N GLY A 742 28.44 -6.74 -2.74
CA GLY A 742 29.61 -5.91 -2.45
C GLY A 742 30.13 -4.99 -3.56
N SER A 743 30.77 -3.89 -3.12
CA SER A 743 31.66 -2.97 -3.87
C SER A 743 31.02 -1.91 -4.80
N GLY A 744 31.69 -0.75 -4.93
CA GLY A 744 31.50 0.18 -6.06
C GLY A 744 30.54 1.37 -5.89
N GLY A 745 30.23 1.82 -4.67
CA GLY A 745 29.26 2.90 -4.43
C GLY A 745 29.56 4.24 -5.13
N ARG A 746 28.57 4.79 -5.84
CA ARG A 746 28.50 6.21 -6.22
C ARG A 746 27.77 7.02 -5.13
N PRO A 747 28.08 8.31 -4.91
CA PRO A 747 27.33 9.13 -3.97
C PRO A 747 25.91 9.39 -4.48
N PHE A 748 24.91 9.08 -3.65
CA PHE A 748 23.51 9.49 -3.83
C PHE A 748 23.15 10.59 -2.83
N THR A 749 22.22 11.47 -3.19
CA THR A 749 21.71 12.54 -2.32
C THR A 749 20.28 12.21 -1.92
N PHE A 750 20.06 11.97 -0.62
CA PHE A 750 18.72 11.82 -0.06
C PHE A 750 17.98 13.16 -0.02
N ASN A 751 16.68 13.14 -0.33
CA ASN A 751 15.73 14.23 -0.09
C ASN A 751 14.60 13.76 0.86
N THR A 752 14.95 13.04 1.93
CA THR A 752 14.00 12.83 3.04
C THR A 752 13.84 14.14 3.83
N ALA A 753 12.61 14.44 4.25
CA ALA A 753 12.27 15.63 5.03
C ALA A 753 12.44 15.42 6.55
N GLY A 754 12.64 14.18 7.01
CA GLY A 754 12.80 13.83 8.42
C GLY A 754 13.67 12.60 8.59
N LEU A 755 14.76 12.73 9.37
CA LEU A 755 15.63 11.62 9.76
C LEU A 755 15.86 11.74 11.27
N THR A 756 14.81 11.38 12.02
CA THR A 756 14.71 11.54 13.47
C THR A 756 15.56 10.49 14.19
N VAL A 757 16.60 10.93 14.89
CA VAL A 757 17.41 10.08 15.78
C VAL A 757 17.30 10.63 17.19
N GLU A 758 16.67 9.88 18.09
CA GLU A 758 16.59 10.26 19.50
C GLU A 758 17.91 9.99 20.20
N LEU A 759 18.57 11.06 20.66
CA LEU A 759 19.80 10.97 21.44
C LEU A 759 19.47 10.99 22.93
N TRP A 760 19.69 9.85 23.59
CA TRP A 760 19.39 9.68 25.01
C TRP A 760 20.62 9.95 25.89
N VAL A 761 20.46 10.75 26.93
CA VAL A 761 21.49 11.01 27.95
C VAL A 761 21.33 10.02 29.09
N TRP A 762 22.34 9.18 29.30
CA TRP A 762 22.39 8.21 30.40
C TRP A 762 23.63 8.46 31.26
N ARG A 763 23.42 8.85 32.52
CA ARG A 763 24.50 9.18 33.49
C ARG A 763 25.53 10.18 32.91
N ASP A 764 25.04 11.30 32.40
CA ASP A 764 25.82 12.38 31.77
C ASP A 764 26.65 11.97 30.54
N ARG A 765 26.37 10.79 29.96
CA ARG A 765 26.93 10.31 28.69
C ARG A 765 25.85 10.23 27.63
N TRP A 766 26.16 10.68 26.42
CA TRP A 766 25.32 10.44 25.25
C TRP A 766 25.47 8.98 24.81
N VAL A 767 24.36 8.24 24.74
CA VAL A 767 24.35 6.84 24.33
C VAL A 767 23.63 6.72 22.98
N ASN A 768 24.33 6.19 21.98
CA ASN A 768 23.74 5.84 20.70
C ASN A 768 22.90 4.56 20.86
N LEU A 769 21.61 4.64 20.51
CA LEU A 769 20.63 3.55 20.58
C LEU A 769 20.12 3.13 19.18
N GLU A 770 21.03 3.02 18.21
CA GLU A 770 20.75 2.45 16.89
C GLU A 770 20.00 1.10 16.98
N GLY A 771 18.78 1.08 16.42
CA GLY A 771 17.90 -0.08 16.39
C GLY A 771 16.67 -0.01 17.30
N PHE A 772 16.54 1.00 18.18
CA PHE A 772 15.45 1.01 19.18
C PHE A 772 14.08 1.50 18.68
N VAL A 773 13.97 1.98 17.43
CA VAL A 773 12.70 2.48 16.88
C VAL A 773 11.95 1.38 16.12
N CYS A 774 11.25 0.52 16.86
CA CYS A 774 10.21 -0.35 16.32
C CYS A 774 8.90 -0.13 17.08
N GLY A 775 7.84 0.31 16.38
CA GLY A 775 6.51 0.55 16.95
C GLY A 775 6.14 2.02 17.19
N GLY A 776 7.08 2.96 17.06
CA GLY A 776 6.77 4.40 16.96
C GLY A 776 6.36 4.77 15.54
N GLY A 777 5.17 5.37 15.35
CA GLY A 777 4.58 5.67 14.03
C GLY A 777 5.23 6.81 13.23
N TRP A 778 6.53 7.04 13.40
CA TRP A 778 7.25 8.22 12.87
C TRP A 778 8.59 7.88 12.19
N ALA A 779 8.86 6.61 11.90
CA ALA A 779 10.09 6.16 11.24
C ALA A 779 9.81 5.62 9.83
N PHE A 780 10.39 6.29 8.81
CA PHE A 780 10.45 5.87 7.40
C PHE A 780 9.10 5.51 6.74
N VAL A 781 8.37 6.54 6.32
CA VAL A 781 7.35 6.42 5.26
C VAL A 781 7.96 6.94 3.96
N ASP A 782 8.47 6.05 3.13
CA ASP A 782 8.71 6.31 1.70
C ASP A 782 8.48 5.00 0.92
N ASP A 783 7.93 5.14 -0.29
CA ASP A 783 7.45 4.05 -1.14
C ASP A 783 8.42 3.88 -2.33
N PRO A 784 8.85 2.65 -2.71
CA PRO A 784 9.64 2.47 -3.93
C PRO A 784 8.94 2.99 -5.21
N ASP A 785 7.60 3.05 -5.24
CA ASP A 785 6.82 3.51 -6.40
C ASP A 785 6.67 5.06 -6.49
N MET A 786 7.79 5.81 -6.49
CA MET A 786 7.74 7.24 -6.86
C MET A 786 7.88 7.47 -8.37
N GLN A 787 6.76 7.29 -9.08
CA GLN A 787 6.58 7.75 -10.46
C GLN A 787 6.94 9.24 -10.62
N VAL A 788 7.71 9.57 -11.67
CA VAL A 788 7.88 10.97 -12.09
C VAL A 788 6.64 11.41 -12.88
N SER A 789 5.56 11.71 -12.15
CA SER A 789 4.41 12.42 -12.72
C SER A 789 4.85 13.76 -13.33
N PRO A 790 4.36 14.16 -14.52
CA PRO A 790 4.72 15.40 -15.20
C PRO A 790 4.10 16.63 -14.52
N GLY A 791 4.58 16.94 -13.31
CA GLY A 791 4.14 18.06 -12.47
C GLY A 791 5.18 18.58 -11.48
N ARG A 792 6.39 18.00 -11.44
CA ARG A 792 7.50 18.40 -10.55
C ARG A 792 8.59 19.27 -11.22
N ASP A 793 8.35 19.82 -12.41
CA ASP A 793 9.17 20.95 -12.88
C ASP A 793 8.88 22.18 -12.00
N ASN A 794 9.92 22.63 -11.29
CA ASN A 794 9.89 23.77 -10.40
C ASN A 794 9.54 25.10 -11.09
N GLY A 795 9.56 25.18 -12.43
CA GLY A 795 9.17 26.35 -13.21
C GLY A 795 7.66 26.57 -13.33
N PHE A 796 6.86 25.49 -13.45
CA PHE A 796 5.47 25.58 -13.91
C PHE A 796 4.54 26.16 -12.83
N ALA A 797 4.39 25.48 -11.69
CA ALA A 797 3.48 25.89 -10.62
C ALA A 797 3.82 27.27 -9.99
N LYS A 798 5.08 27.73 -10.09
CA LYS A 798 5.51 29.01 -9.50
C LYS A 798 5.08 30.25 -10.30
N HIS A 799 4.68 30.10 -11.57
CA HIS A 799 4.23 31.24 -12.38
C HIS A 799 2.72 31.52 -12.19
N ASP A 800 1.87 30.54 -12.44
CA ASP A 800 0.41 30.75 -12.46
C ASP A 800 -0.15 31.17 -11.08
N ILE A 801 0.37 30.60 -10.00
CA ILE A 801 -0.09 30.94 -8.64
C ILE A 801 0.26 32.40 -8.28
N ARG A 802 1.43 32.90 -8.71
CA ARG A 802 1.82 34.33 -8.53
C ARG A 802 0.94 35.27 -9.37
N ILE A 803 0.54 34.83 -10.57
CA ILE A 803 -0.37 35.57 -11.43
C ILE A 803 -1.76 35.68 -10.76
N ILE A 804 -2.30 34.58 -10.23
CA ILE A 804 -3.60 34.57 -9.56
C ILE A 804 -3.60 35.44 -8.30
N LEU A 805 -2.56 35.38 -7.47
CA LEU A 805 -2.36 36.27 -6.32
C LEU A 805 -2.47 37.75 -6.73
N ALA A 806 -1.71 38.15 -7.76
CA ALA A 806 -1.68 39.52 -8.25
C ALA A 806 -3.01 39.98 -8.86
N LEU A 807 -3.69 39.12 -9.64
CA LEU A 807 -5.00 39.41 -10.23
C LEU A 807 -6.09 39.54 -9.16
N THR A 808 -6.07 38.68 -8.13
CA THR A 808 -6.99 38.73 -6.98
C THR A 808 -6.90 40.06 -6.25
N TRP A 809 -5.69 40.52 -5.89
CA TRP A 809 -5.49 41.84 -5.30
C TRP A 809 -5.87 43.00 -6.26
N ALA A 810 -5.45 42.91 -7.53
CA ALA A 810 -5.76 43.92 -8.53
C ALA A 810 -7.28 44.12 -8.74
N SER A 811 -8.08 43.08 -8.54
CA SER A 811 -9.54 43.10 -8.69
C SER A 811 -10.27 44.12 -7.78
N PHE A 812 -9.69 44.44 -6.61
CA PHE A 812 -10.24 45.42 -5.67
C PHE A 812 -9.84 46.86 -5.99
N ILE A 813 -8.69 47.07 -6.64
CA ILE A 813 -8.12 48.39 -6.92
C ILE A 813 -9.10 49.31 -7.67
N PRO A 814 -9.84 48.89 -8.72
CA PRO A 814 -10.82 49.74 -9.38
C PRO A 814 -11.90 50.28 -8.44
N GLN A 815 -12.36 49.48 -7.48
CA GLN A 815 -13.48 49.85 -6.59
C GLN A 815 -13.01 50.84 -5.52
N ILE A 816 -11.85 50.58 -4.92
CA ILE A 816 -11.17 51.46 -3.97
C ILE A 816 -10.82 52.80 -4.64
N LYS A 817 -10.12 52.77 -5.78
CA LYS A 817 -9.72 53.94 -6.58
C LYS A 817 -10.92 54.77 -7.02
N HIS A 818 -12.05 54.13 -7.34
CA HIS A 818 -13.27 54.83 -7.73
C HIS A 818 -13.98 55.54 -6.56
N VAL A 819 -14.18 54.87 -5.42
CA VAL A 819 -14.79 55.50 -4.22
C VAL A 819 -13.87 56.60 -3.67
N TRP A 820 -12.55 56.39 -3.69
CA TRP A 820 -11.56 57.41 -3.34
C TRP A 820 -11.64 58.64 -4.24
N LYS A 821 -11.79 58.48 -5.56
CA LYS A 821 -11.89 59.60 -6.52
C LYS A 821 -13.23 60.32 -6.47
N THR A 822 -14.34 59.60 -6.38
CA THR A 822 -15.70 60.21 -6.40
C THR A 822 -16.17 60.73 -5.04
N LYS A 823 -15.49 60.36 -3.94
CA LYS A 823 -15.82 60.80 -2.57
C LYS A 823 -17.26 60.46 -2.17
N HIS A 824 -17.85 59.42 -2.77
CA HIS A 824 -19.19 58.91 -2.44
C HIS A 824 -19.28 57.38 -2.55
N SER A 825 -20.00 56.74 -1.62
CA SER A 825 -20.36 55.31 -1.69
C SER A 825 -21.83 55.08 -2.08
N ARG A 826 -22.44 56.08 -2.74
CA ARG A 826 -23.89 56.13 -3.04
C ARG A 826 -24.34 54.97 -3.94
N GLY A 827 -24.82 53.91 -3.29
CA GLY A 827 -25.40 52.73 -3.94
C GLY A 827 -24.71 51.42 -3.58
N ILE A 828 -23.74 51.46 -2.66
CA ILE A 828 -23.26 50.29 -1.94
C ILE A 828 -24.07 50.14 -0.65
N SER A 829 -24.37 48.90 -0.26
CA SER A 829 -25.11 48.56 0.94
C SER A 829 -24.16 48.33 2.11
N THR A 830 -24.41 49.02 3.22
CA THR A 830 -23.62 48.88 4.46
C THR A 830 -23.63 47.44 4.99
N ALA A 831 -24.76 46.75 4.89
CA ALA A 831 -24.86 45.34 5.30
C ALA A 831 -24.08 44.41 4.37
N TYR A 832 -24.03 44.69 3.06
CA TYR A 832 -23.20 43.94 2.12
C TYR A 832 -21.72 44.05 2.48
N LEU A 833 -21.24 45.26 2.73
CA LEU A 833 -19.85 45.48 3.13
C LEU A 833 -19.52 44.80 4.46
N LEU A 834 -20.35 45.01 5.49
CA LEU A 834 -20.17 44.37 6.80
C LEU A 834 -20.08 42.85 6.66
N PHE A 835 -21.03 42.23 5.95
CA PHE A 835 -21.08 40.77 5.81
C PHE A 835 -19.90 40.19 5.03
N ASN A 836 -19.41 40.87 3.99
CA ASN A 836 -18.20 40.43 3.28
C ASN A 836 -16.94 40.58 4.16
N VAL A 837 -16.84 41.67 4.94
CA VAL A 837 -15.70 41.89 5.84
C VAL A 837 -15.71 40.93 7.04
N LEU A 838 -16.88 40.54 7.55
CA LEU A 838 -17.01 39.48 8.55
C LEU A 838 -16.52 38.12 7.99
N CYS A 839 -16.94 37.74 6.77
CA CYS A 839 -16.49 36.49 6.13
C CYS A 839 -14.96 36.43 5.97
N ILE A 840 -14.36 37.43 5.31
CA ILE A 840 -12.90 37.44 5.10
C ILE A 840 -12.09 37.59 6.41
N THR A 841 -12.70 38.09 7.49
CA THR A 841 -12.07 38.09 8.83
C THR A 841 -12.02 36.69 9.44
N GLU A 842 -13.08 35.89 9.26
CA GLU A 842 -13.09 34.46 9.62
C GLU A 842 -12.01 33.68 8.83
N TYR A 843 -11.75 34.07 7.58
CA TYR A 843 -10.74 33.42 6.74
C TYR A 843 -9.32 33.75 7.18
N VAL A 844 -9.08 35.00 7.60
CA VAL A 844 -7.81 35.35 8.25
C VAL A 844 -7.65 34.58 9.56
N PHE A 845 -8.71 34.41 10.36
CA PHE A 845 -8.65 33.59 11.58
C PHE A 845 -8.22 32.14 11.28
N PHE A 846 -8.94 31.42 10.42
CA PHE A 846 -8.61 30.02 10.11
C PHE A 846 -7.27 29.86 9.40
N GLN A 847 -7.02 30.59 8.30
CA GLN A 847 -5.76 30.43 7.57
C GLN A 847 -4.55 30.82 8.42
N SER A 848 -4.66 31.84 9.29
CA SER A 848 -3.53 32.21 10.18
C SER A 848 -3.35 31.19 11.31
N LEU A 849 -4.43 30.70 11.92
CA LEU A 849 -4.38 29.69 12.98
C LEU A 849 -3.84 28.36 12.46
N ASP A 850 -4.32 27.88 11.31
CA ASP A 850 -3.87 26.60 10.74
C ASP A 850 -2.43 26.72 10.19
N THR A 851 -2.03 27.87 9.62
CA THR A 851 -0.62 28.11 9.24
C THR A 851 0.29 28.21 10.47
N ALA A 852 -0.17 28.83 11.56
CA ALA A 852 0.59 28.89 12.82
C ALA A 852 0.67 27.53 13.52
N TYR A 853 -0.39 26.73 13.49
CA TYR A 853 -0.41 25.37 14.02
C TYR A 853 0.55 24.47 13.25
N LEU A 854 0.56 24.55 11.91
CA LEU A 854 1.56 23.88 11.07
C LEU A 854 2.98 24.43 11.26
N TRP A 855 3.14 25.73 11.54
CA TRP A 855 4.44 26.35 11.81
C TRP A 855 5.03 25.89 13.13
N ASP A 856 4.25 25.92 14.21
CA ASP A 856 4.68 25.47 15.53
C ASP A 856 4.83 23.95 15.60
N ILE A 857 4.01 23.18 14.88
CA ILE A 857 4.29 21.77 14.62
C ILE A 857 5.63 21.64 13.90
N SER A 858 5.91 22.39 12.83
CA SER A 858 7.20 22.32 12.11
C SER A 858 8.43 22.80 12.89
N LYS A 859 8.25 23.35 14.10
CA LYS A 859 9.35 23.58 15.08
C LYS A 859 9.65 22.34 15.93
N LEU A 860 8.73 21.38 16.04
CA LEU A 860 8.95 20.14 16.77
C LEU A 860 9.96 19.27 15.99
N PRO A 861 11.01 18.70 16.65
CA PRO A 861 12.08 17.97 15.96
C PRO A 861 11.66 16.74 15.12
N SER A 862 10.42 16.27 15.30
CA SER A 862 9.86 15.05 14.72
C SER A 862 8.67 15.29 13.78
N ALA A 863 8.43 16.54 13.37
CA ALA A 863 7.22 16.92 12.64
C ALA A 863 7.15 16.36 11.20
N PRO A 864 6.06 15.67 10.82
CA PRO A 864 5.89 15.14 9.45
C PRO A 864 5.49 16.22 8.43
N VAL A 865 5.22 17.45 8.88
CA VAL A 865 4.73 18.56 8.03
C VAL A 865 5.66 19.76 8.15
N SER A 866 6.06 20.31 7.01
CA SER A 866 6.73 21.61 6.92
C SER A 866 5.82 22.62 6.22
N VAL A 867 5.79 23.86 6.69
CA VAL A 867 4.98 24.92 6.07
C VAL A 867 5.57 25.27 4.72
N SER A 868 4.86 24.94 3.64
CA SER A 868 5.38 25.11 2.29
C SER A 868 5.39 26.58 1.85
N PRO A 869 6.20 26.94 0.84
CA PRO A 869 6.11 28.26 0.22
C PRO A 869 4.73 28.57 -0.40
N LEU A 870 3.87 27.57 -0.62
CA LEU A 870 2.51 27.77 -1.12
C LEU A 870 1.56 28.19 0.02
N ASP A 871 1.75 27.68 1.23
CA ASP A 871 0.90 28.01 2.39
C ASP A 871 1.10 29.47 2.80
N TRP A 872 2.35 29.93 2.80
CA TRP A 872 2.68 31.35 2.96
C TRP A 872 2.07 32.23 1.86
N VAL A 873 1.96 31.74 0.63
CA VAL A 873 1.30 32.46 -0.49
C VAL A 873 -0.22 32.47 -0.32
N ASN A 874 -0.84 31.39 0.17
CA ASN A 874 -2.27 31.34 0.48
C ASN A 874 -2.61 32.30 1.62
N LEU A 875 -1.83 32.30 2.71
CA LEU A 875 -1.96 33.25 3.82
C LEU A 875 -1.80 34.71 3.34
N ALA A 876 -0.80 34.99 2.49
CA ALA A 876 -0.63 36.31 1.88
C ALA A 876 -1.83 36.71 0.98
N GLN A 877 -2.40 35.78 0.22
CA GLN A 877 -3.60 36.02 -0.60
C GLN A 877 -4.76 36.47 0.27
N VAL A 878 -5.10 35.70 1.31
CA VAL A 878 -6.21 35.96 2.22
C VAL A 878 -6.00 37.27 2.98
N LEU A 879 -4.81 37.50 3.55
CA LEU A 879 -4.47 38.76 4.23
C LEU A 879 -4.59 39.98 3.31
N GLY A 880 -4.10 39.89 2.07
CA GLY A 880 -4.22 40.99 1.10
C GLY A 880 -5.66 41.29 0.72
N VAL A 881 -6.51 40.27 0.53
CA VAL A 881 -7.96 40.43 0.30
C VAL A 881 -8.66 41.03 1.53
N TRP A 882 -8.27 40.64 2.74
CA TRP A 882 -8.79 41.20 3.99
C TRP A 882 -8.43 42.69 4.15
N VAL A 883 -7.16 43.07 3.92
CA VAL A 883 -6.71 44.48 3.97
C VAL A 883 -7.45 45.32 2.93
N LEU A 884 -7.54 44.87 1.68
CA LEU A 884 -8.22 45.59 0.60
C LEU A 884 -9.73 45.72 0.87
N SER A 885 -10.36 44.70 1.45
CA SER A 885 -11.76 44.73 1.85
C SER A 885 -12.01 45.69 3.01
N ASN A 886 -11.13 45.73 4.01
CA ASN A 886 -11.19 46.69 5.12
C ASN A 886 -11.02 48.15 4.63
N VAL A 887 -10.04 48.41 3.77
CA VAL A 887 -9.84 49.72 3.14
C VAL A 887 -11.09 50.14 2.36
N PHE A 888 -11.67 49.24 1.57
CA PHE A 888 -12.90 49.52 0.81
C PHE A 888 -14.11 49.81 1.72
N PHE A 889 -14.28 49.04 2.80
CA PHE A 889 -15.33 49.21 3.80
C PHE A 889 -15.23 50.54 4.55
N LEU A 890 -14.05 50.88 5.07
CA LEU A 890 -13.82 52.14 5.79
C LEU A 890 -14.03 53.36 4.88
N LEU A 891 -13.50 53.33 3.66
CA LEU A 891 -13.77 54.38 2.65
C LEU A 891 -15.26 54.50 2.34
N CYS A 892 -15.99 53.38 2.24
CA CYS A 892 -17.42 53.38 1.97
C CYS A 892 -18.27 53.87 3.14
N LEU A 893 -17.85 53.64 4.39
CA LEU A 893 -18.49 54.21 5.58
C LEU A 893 -18.23 55.72 5.67
N PHE A 894 -16.98 56.16 5.49
CA PHE A 894 -16.58 57.56 5.55
C PHE A 894 -17.30 58.40 4.48
N TYR A 895 -17.38 57.91 3.24
CA TYR A 895 -18.09 58.55 2.13
C TYR A 895 -19.57 58.13 2.01
N SER A 896 -20.18 57.65 3.10
CA SER A 896 -21.59 57.24 3.15
C SER A 896 -22.55 58.45 3.16
N PRO A 897 -23.50 58.58 2.21
CA PRO A 897 -24.36 59.76 2.12
C PRO A 897 -25.35 59.86 3.30
N PRO A 898 -25.55 61.05 3.89
CA PRO A 898 -26.39 61.24 5.07
C PRO A 898 -27.88 61.01 4.77
N THR A 899 -28.51 60.08 5.50
CA THR A 899 -29.96 59.81 5.44
C THR A 899 -30.69 60.46 6.63
N GLY A 900 -30.32 61.70 6.96
CA GLY A 900 -30.68 62.39 8.21
C GLY A 900 -29.66 62.13 9.33
N PRO A 901 -29.21 63.16 10.07
CA PRO A 901 -27.98 63.11 10.86
C PRO A 901 -27.99 62.02 11.94
N HIS A 902 -29.01 62.01 12.81
CA HIS A 902 -29.06 61.09 13.95
C HIS A 902 -29.16 59.61 13.54
N ARG A 903 -29.88 59.32 12.44
CA ARG A 903 -30.06 57.96 11.90
C ARG A 903 -28.89 57.49 11.01
N HIS A 904 -28.08 58.40 10.49
CA HIS A 904 -26.87 58.07 9.73
C HIS A 904 -25.71 57.75 10.68
N LEU A 905 -25.44 58.62 11.66
CA LEU A 905 -24.39 58.41 12.66
C LEU A 905 -24.62 57.11 13.45
N LEU A 906 -25.84 56.87 13.94
CA LEU A 906 -26.19 55.64 14.67
C LEU A 906 -25.95 54.37 13.84
N ARG A 907 -26.17 54.41 12.52
CA ARG A 907 -25.91 53.25 11.64
C ARG A 907 -24.42 53.01 11.44
N ILE A 908 -23.61 54.07 11.31
CA ILE A 908 -22.16 53.93 11.19
C ILE A 908 -21.59 53.38 12.51
N LEU A 909 -21.97 53.97 13.65
CA LEU A 909 -21.55 53.52 14.98
C LEU A 909 -21.96 52.06 15.24
N LEU A 910 -23.18 51.66 14.91
CA LEU A 910 -23.62 50.26 15.06
C LEU A 910 -22.85 49.31 14.14
N THR A 911 -22.57 49.71 12.89
CA THR A 911 -21.79 48.89 11.95
C THR A 911 -20.35 48.70 12.42
N LEU A 912 -19.72 49.77 12.92
CA LEU A 912 -18.38 49.72 13.49
C LEU A 912 -18.36 48.89 14.79
N ALA A 913 -19.31 49.10 15.70
CA ALA A 913 -19.37 48.36 16.96
C ALA A 913 -19.56 46.85 16.74
N LEU A 914 -20.42 46.44 15.80
CA LEU A 914 -20.59 45.03 15.44
C LEU A 914 -19.30 44.42 14.86
N TYR A 915 -18.58 45.16 14.01
CA TYR A 915 -17.33 44.66 13.44
C TYR A 915 -16.17 44.65 14.45
N SER A 916 -16.04 45.68 15.29
CA SER A 916 -15.06 45.72 16.38
C SER A 916 -15.32 44.62 17.40
N PHE A 917 -16.57 44.31 17.73
CA PHE A 917 -16.92 43.16 18.57
C PHE A 917 -16.49 41.83 17.92
N PHE A 918 -16.73 41.67 16.62
CA PHE A 918 -16.29 40.48 15.90
C PHE A 918 -14.76 40.34 15.84
N LEU A 919 -14.02 41.43 15.63
CA LEU A 919 -12.55 41.45 15.70
C LEU A 919 -12.03 41.12 17.10
N LEU A 920 -12.69 41.63 18.15
CA LEU A 920 -12.39 41.30 19.56
C LEU A 920 -12.63 39.84 19.92
N PHE A 921 -13.43 39.12 19.13
CA PHE A 921 -13.74 37.69 19.32
C PHE A 921 -12.91 36.77 18.41
N THR A 922 -12.59 37.20 17.19
CA THR A 922 -11.80 36.45 16.19
C THR A 922 -10.29 36.68 16.33
N LEU A 923 -9.82 37.82 15.85
CA LEU A 923 -8.40 38.08 15.61
C LEU A 923 -7.67 38.58 16.85
N VAL A 924 -8.34 39.23 17.81
CA VAL A 924 -7.66 39.69 19.03
C VAL A 924 -7.20 38.52 19.92
N PRO A 925 -8.02 37.48 20.21
CA PRO A 925 -7.53 36.30 20.92
C PRO A 925 -6.40 35.58 20.16
N LEU A 926 -6.53 35.43 18.85
CA LEU A 926 -5.50 34.81 18.00
C LEU A 926 -4.19 35.60 17.99
N ILE A 927 -4.24 36.94 17.89
CA ILE A 927 -3.04 37.78 17.94
C ILE A 927 -2.41 37.75 19.34
N LEU A 928 -3.20 37.76 20.41
CA LEU A 928 -2.67 37.62 21.77
C LEU A 928 -1.98 36.26 21.97
N ASP A 929 -2.57 35.18 21.47
CA ASP A 929 -1.98 33.85 21.51
C ASP A 929 -0.68 33.74 20.69
N LEU A 930 -0.66 34.26 19.45
CA LEU A 930 0.52 34.26 18.57
C LEU A 930 1.61 35.27 18.97
N THR A 931 1.42 36.04 20.04
CA THR A 931 2.40 37.06 20.49
C THR A 931 2.67 37.08 22.00
N THR A 932 1.96 36.28 22.81
CA THR A 932 2.10 36.25 24.28
C THR A 932 1.79 34.86 24.86
N ASP A 933 2.44 34.49 25.95
CA ASP A 933 2.20 33.24 26.69
C ASP A 933 0.91 33.24 27.54
N VAL A 934 -0.01 34.20 27.35
CA VAL A 934 -1.15 34.46 28.25
C VAL A 934 -2.14 33.29 28.35
N PHE A 935 -2.11 32.35 27.40
CA PHE A 935 -2.92 31.13 27.41
C PHE A 935 -2.14 29.86 27.77
N CYS A 936 -0.88 29.98 28.17
CA CYS A 936 -0.11 28.89 28.77
C CYS A 936 -0.59 28.58 30.21
N ARG A 937 -0.38 27.34 30.65
CA ARG A 937 -0.80 26.91 31.99
C ARG A 937 0.07 27.56 33.07
N PRO A 938 -0.46 27.89 34.27
CA PRO A 938 0.29 28.62 35.32
C PRO A 938 1.60 27.97 35.78
N ASN A 939 1.76 26.67 35.53
CA ASN A 939 2.94 25.89 35.92
C ASN A 939 4.06 25.88 34.85
N ASN A 940 3.78 26.33 33.63
CA ASN A 940 4.76 26.47 32.55
C ASN A 940 4.48 27.78 31.75
N PRO A 941 4.90 28.94 32.26
CA PRO A 941 4.39 30.24 31.82
C PRO A 941 5.06 30.82 30.56
N HIS A 942 5.95 30.10 29.88
CA HIS A 942 6.68 30.57 28.69
C HIS A 942 6.83 29.46 27.64
N ASP A 943 6.73 29.83 26.36
CA ASP A 943 6.98 28.97 25.18
C ASP A 943 6.20 27.63 25.16
N CYS A 944 5.01 27.58 25.77
CA CYS A 944 4.20 26.36 25.72
C CYS A 944 3.66 26.10 24.29
N PRO A 945 3.72 24.85 23.79
CA PRO A 945 3.20 24.48 22.47
C PRO A 945 1.70 24.79 22.28
N LEU A 946 1.29 25.16 21.06
CA LEU A 946 -0.12 25.40 20.70
C LEU A 946 -1.10 24.29 21.17
N PRO A 947 -0.78 22.97 21.08
CA PRO A 947 -1.65 21.91 21.61
C PRO A 947 -1.92 21.95 23.12
N GLU A 948 -1.07 22.61 23.93
CA GLU A 948 -1.22 22.68 25.39
C GLU A 948 -2.07 23.87 25.87
N ARG A 949 -2.43 24.78 24.95
CA ARG A 949 -3.14 26.03 25.24
C ARG A 949 -4.64 25.83 25.25
N ASP A 950 -5.20 25.52 26.42
CA ASP A 950 -6.61 25.12 26.62
C ASP A 950 -7.66 26.06 25.96
N VAL A 951 -7.34 27.33 25.73
CA VAL A 951 -8.24 28.33 25.12
C VAL A 951 -8.32 28.24 23.59
N VAL A 952 -7.25 27.81 22.91
CA VAL A 952 -7.14 27.93 21.44
C VAL A 952 -7.99 26.87 20.70
N PRO A 953 -7.95 25.57 21.06
CA PRO A 953 -8.85 24.57 20.48
C PRO A 953 -10.33 24.88 20.77
N PHE A 954 -10.62 25.46 21.94
CA PHE A 954 -11.98 25.87 22.33
C PHE A 954 -12.53 26.98 21.43
N LEU A 955 -11.74 28.04 21.18
CA LEU A 955 -12.11 29.09 20.22
C LEU A 955 -12.24 28.54 18.80
N ARG A 956 -11.27 27.74 18.32
CA ARG A 956 -11.34 27.08 16.99
C ARG A 956 -12.62 26.27 16.84
N GLY A 957 -13.03 25.55 17.89
CA GLY A 957 -14.32 24.85 17.97
C GLY A 957 -15.52 25.77 17.80
N ILE A 958 -15.62 26.85 18.59
CA ILE A 958 -16.76 27.79 18.48
C ILE A 958 -16.85 28.38 17.06
N HIS A 959 -15.71 28.74 16.47
CA HIS A 959 -15.66 29.24 15.10
C HIS A 959 -16.12 28.18 14.09
N CYS A 960 -15.58 26.96 14.12
CA CYS A 960 -15.96 25.86 13.21
C CYS A 960 -17.45 25.53 13.26
N TYR A 961 -17.99 25.31 14.46
CA TYR A 961 -19.33 24.74 14.65
C TYR A 961 -20.46 25.76 14.52
N PHE A 962 -20.22 27.04 14.86
CA PHE A 962 -21.29 28.05 14.94
C PHE A 962 -21.11 29.24 14.01
N LEU A 963 -19.91 29.79 13.87
CA LEU A 963 -19.70 31.02 13.11
C LEU A 963 -19.42 30.76 11.64
N LEU A 964 -18.55 29.81 11.32
CA LEU A 964 -18.13 29.50 9.94
C LEU A 964 -19.31 29.25 8.96
N PRO A 965 -20.36 28.48 9.28
CA PRO A 965 -21.51 28.31 8.37
C PRO A 965 -22.34 29.60 8.20
N ILE A 966 -22.38 30.45 9.23
CA ILE A 966 -23.12 31.72 9.21
C ILE A 966 -22.35 32.77 8.39
N THR A 967 -21.04 32.87 8.59
CA THR A 967 -20.17 33.88 7.96
C THR A 967 -19.91 33.62 6.48
N THR A 968 -19.88 32.35 6.04
CA THR A 968 -19.61 31.96 4.63
C THR A 968 -20.86 31.73 3.78
N LEU A 969 -21.93 31.15 4.33
CA LEU A 969 -23.15 30.87 3.55
C LEU A 969 -24.19 31.98 3.73
N ILE A 970 -24.57 32.25 4.98
CA ILE A 970 -25.78 33.03 5.27
C ILE A 970 -25.53 34.52 5.07
N LEU A 971 -24.46 35.06 5.68
CA LEU A 971 -24.16 36.50 5.62
C LEU A 971 -23.79 36.97 4.20
N PRO A 972 -22.96 36.29 3.39
CA PRO A 972 -22.59 36.76 2.06
C PRO A 972 -23.80 36.76 1.11
N VAL A 973 -24.60 35.70 1.09
CA VAL A 973 -25.85 35.61 0.31
C VAL A 973 -26.84 36.71 0.71
N LEU A 974 -27.05 36.95 2.01
CA LEU A 974 -27.86 38.08 2.48
C LEU A 974 -27.24 39.43 2.06
N GLY A 975 -25.92 39.56 2.06
CA GLY A 975 -25.19 40.73 1.60
C GLY A 975 -25.47 41.05 0.13
N PHE A 976 -25.23 40.09 -0.76
CA PHE A 976 -25.53 40.18 -2.18
C PHE A 976 -27.02 40.48 -2.43
N TYR A 977 -27.94 39.85 -1.69
CA TYR A 977 -29.37 40.15 -1.77
C TYR A 977 -29.69 41.59 -1.37
N LYS A 978 -29.16 42.10 -0.24
CA LYS A 978 -29.35 43.50 0.18
C LYS A 978 -28.73 44.49 -0.82
N GLN A 979 -27.61 44.14 -1.45
CA GLN A 979 -26.98 44.97 -2.48
C GLN A 979 -27.81 45.01 -3.77
N ALA A 980 -28.29 43.87 -4.25
CA ALA A 980 -29.20 43.78 -5.39
C ALA A 980 -30.53 44.51 -5.11
N GLN A 981 -31.09 44.39 -3.89
CA GLN A 981 -32.28 45.14 -3.48
C GLN A 981 -32.02 46.65 -3.46
N ARG A 982 -30.85 47.11 -3.00
CA ARG A 982 -30.47 48.53 -3.01
C ARG A 982 -30.33 49.07 -4.44
N GLN A 983 -29.69 48.32 -5.34
CA GLN A 983 -29.65 48.64 -6.76
C GLN A 983 -31.06 48.74 -7.38
N ARG A 984 -31.95 47.75 -7.14
CA ARG A 984 -33.33 47.77 -7.65
C ARG A 984 -34.10 49.00 -7.15
N ARG A 985 -33.99 49.33 -5.86
CA ARG A 985 -34.62 50.54 -5.28
C ARG A 985 -34.10 51.83 -5.89
N GLN A 986 -32.80 51.93 -6.21
CA GLN A 986 -32.24 53.08 -6.92
C GLN A 986 -32.78 53.21 -8.35
N ARG A 987 -32.94 52.11 -9.10
CA ARG A 987 -33.53 52.14 -10.45
C ARG A 987 -34.93 52.75 -10.43
N HIS A 988 -35.80 52.29 -9.53
CA HIS A 988 -37.15 52.86 -9.41
C HIS A 988 -37.11 54.36 -9.04
N GLN A 989 -36.25 54.77 -8.09
CA GLN A 989 -36.11 56.19 -7.74
C GLN A 989 -35.56 57.05 -8.88
N GLU A 990 -34.68 56.53 -9.74
CA GLU A 990 -34.18 57.21 -10.93
C GLU A 990 -35.23 57.26 -12.06
N GLN A 991 -36.00 56.18 -12.26
CA GLN A 991 -37.09 56.15 -13.23
C GLN A 991 -38.22 57.13 -12.84
N SER A 992 -38.68 57.10 -11.59
CA SER A 992 -39.68 58.05 -11.12
C SER A 992 -39.19 59.51 -11.15
N ARG A 993 -37.90 59.76 -10.88
CA ARG A 993 -37.31 61.10 -11.06
C ARG A 993 -37.26 61.55 -12.53
N ARG A 994 -37.02 60.63 -13.47
CA ARG A 994 -37.10 60.94 -14.91
C ARG A 994 -38.54 61.27 -15.33
N GLN A 995 -39.52 60.48 -14.89
CA GLN A 995 -40.95 60.74 -15.14
C GLN A 995 -41.40 62.09 -14.54
N HIS A 996 -41.02 62.43 -13.30
CA HIS A 996 -41.27 63.75 -12.68
C HIS A 996 -40.46 64.92 -13.26
N HIS A 997 -39.67 64.70 -14.32
CA HIS A 997 -39.07 65.77 -15.12
C HIS A 997 -39.62 65.81 -16.55
N GLN A 998 -40.66 65.04 -16.86
CA GLN A 998 -41.15 64.85 -18.23
C GLN A 998 -42.63 65.25 -18.44
N GLU A 999 -43.29 65.82 -17.43
CA GLU A 999 -44.57 66.54 -17.52
C GLU A 999 -44.58 67.75 -16.56
N PRO A 1000 -45.18 68.89 -16.94
CA PRO A 1000 -44.82 69.62 -18.15
C PRO A 1000 -44.20 70.99 -17.78
N ARG A 1001 -43.09 71.35 -18.44
CA ARG A 1001 -42.56 72.72 -18.47
C ARG A 1001 -42.99 73.41 -19.76
N GLU A 1002 -44.28 73.70 -19.87
CA GLU A 1002 -44.75 74.75 -20.77
C GLU A 1002 -44.84 76.08 -20.01
N GLN A 1003 -44.73 77.19 -20.75
CA GLN A 1003 -44.69 78.58 -20.28
C GLN A 1003 -43.37 79.03 -19.58
N ALA A 1004 -43.15 80.36 -19.57
CA ALA A 1004 -41.99 81.09 -19.00
C ALA A 1004 -40.61 80.99 -19.73
N ILE A 1005 -40.60 81.40 -21.00
CA ILE A 1005 -39.78 82.51 -21.57
C ILE A 1005 -38.35 82.77 -21.01
N MET A 1006 -37.38 82.76 -21.93
CA MET A 1006 -36.07 83.47 -21.98
C MET A 1006 -35.29 83.81 -20.68
N ILE A 1007 -34.09 83.23 -20.56
CA ILE A 1007 -32.79 83.93 -20.39
C ILE A 1007 -31.65 82.92 -20.70
N PRO A 1008 -30.59 83.27 -21.44
CA PRO A 1008 -29.45 82.38 -21.67
C PRO A 1008 -28.46 82.40 -20.49
N PRO A 1009 -28.13 81.25 -19.84
CA PRO A 1009 -27.09 81.19 -18.81
C PRO A 1009 -25.69 81.11 -19.45
N SER A 1010 -24.81 82.06 -19.15
CA SER A 1010 -23.45 82.13 -19.69
C SER A 1010 -22.43 81.24 -18.94
N HIS A 1011 -22.72 79.94 -18.79
CA HIS A 1011 -21.78 78.95 -18.24
C HIS A 1011 -21.93 77.59 -18.94
N PRO A 1012 -20.83 76.82 -19.10
CA PRO A 1012 -20.92 75.44 -19.57
C PRO A 1012 -21.70 74.58 -18.56
N PRO A 1013 -22.45 73.55 -19.01
CA PRO A 1013 -23.26 72.72 -18.13
C PRO A 1013 -22.37 71.93 -17.16
N SER A 1014 -22.58 72.12 -15.84
CA SER A 1014 -21.88 71.32 -14.84
C SER A 1014 -22.24 69.83 -14.99
N PRO A 1015 -21.27 68.90 -15.03
CA PRO A 1015 -21.53 67.48 -15.23
C PRO A 1015 -22.04 66.82 -13.93
N THR A 1016 -23.28 67.13 -13.55
CA THR A 1016 -23.87 66.75 -12.25
C THR A 1016 -25.09 65.82 -12.34
N THR A 1017 -25.23 65.08 -13.45
CA THR A 1017 -25.92 63.77 -13.39
C THR A 1017 -25.07 62.82 -12.52
N PRO A 1018 -25.55 62.34 -11.36
CA PRO A 1018 -24.75 61.47 -10.50
C PRO A 1018 -24.49 60.13 -11.20
N THR A 1019 -23.22 59.85 -11.50
CA THR A 1019 -22.82 58.65 -12.21
C THR A 1019 -23.14 57.41 -11.39
N ASP A 1020 -23.86 56.43 -11.95
CA ASP A 1020 -24.24 55.24 -11.22
C ASP A 1020 -23.01 54.38 -10.92
N LEU A 1021 -22.58 54.44 -9.65
CA LEU A 1021 -21.52 53.64 -9.05
C LEU A 1021 -21.65 52.15 -9.40
N ASN A 1022 -22.87 51.61 -9.50
CA ASN A 1022 -23.07 50.21 -9.86
C ASN A 1022 -22.93 49.91 -11.35
N ARG A 1023 -23.07 50.91 -12.25
CA ARG A 1023 -22.73 50.77 -13.67
C ARG A 1023 -21.22 50.78 -13.86
N LEU A 1024 -20.50 51.69 -13.18
CA LEU A 1024 -19.04 51.81 -13.30
C LEU A 1024 -18.30 50.61 -12.72
N LEU A 1025 -18.75 50.09 -11.58
CA LEU A 1025 -18.17 48.87 -10.98
C LEU A 1025 -18.64 47.57 -11.67
N ALA A 1026 -19.47 47.62 -12.73
CA ALA A 1026 -20.00 46.41 -13.35
C ALA A 1026 -18.90 45.55 -14.00
N ARG A 1027 -17.95 46.17 -14.71
CA ARG A 1027 -16.82 45.44 -15.33
C ARG A 1027 -15.85 44.89 -14.28
N SER A 1028 -15.52 45.65 -13.23
CA SER A 1028 -14.65 45.16 -12.15
C SER A 1028 -15.28 44.02 -11.34
N ARG A 1029 -16.62 43.98 -11.23
CA ARG A 1029 -17.34 42.86 -10.62
C ARG A 1029 -17.35 41.61 -11.50
N LEU A 1030 -17.50 41.74 -12.82
CA LEU A 1030 -17.34 40.58 -13.72
C LEU A 1030 -15.90 40.05 -13.70
N PHE A 1031 -14.89 40.93 -13.61
CA PHE A 1031 -13.51 40.51 -13.42
C PHE A 1031 -13.29 39.78 -12.08
N GLN A 1032 -13.82 40.32 -10.97
CA GLN A 1032 -13.84 39.59 -9.69
C GLN A 1032 -14.55 38.23 -9.80
N ALA A 1033 -15.68 38.15 -10.50
CA ALA A 1033 -16.39 36.89 -10.69
C ALA A 1033 -15.54 35.83 -11.41
N ALA A 1034 -14.80 36.21 -12.45
CA ALA A 1034 -13.91 35.30 -13.16
C ALA A 1034 -12.74 34.82 -12.29
N ILE A 1035 -12.07 35.74 -11.58
CA ILE A 1035 -10.90 35.39 -10.75
C ILE A 1035 -11.30 34.53 -9.55
N PHE A 1036 -12.39 34.86 -8.85
CA PHE A 1036 -12.85 34.05 -7.70
C PHE A 1036 -13.48 32.72 -8.13
N ALA A 1037 -14.08 32.62 -9.32
CA ALA A 1037 -14.51 31.31 -9.85
C ALA A 1037 -13.33 30.41 -10.19
N LEU A 1038 -12.25 30.97 -10.78
CA LEU A 1038 -11.02 30.22 -11.05
C LEU A 1038 -10.36 29.74 -9.74
N SER A 1039 -10.30 30.63 -8.74
CA SER A 1039 -9.75 30.33 -7.41
C SER A 1039 -10.57 29.24 -6.70
N ALA A 1040 -11.91 29.31 -6.72
CA ALA A 1040 -12.79 28.27 -6.18
C ALA A 1040 -12.57 26.90 -6.84
N ILE A 1041 -12.39 26.85 -8.16
CA ILE A 1041 -12.08 25.60 -8.89
C ILE A 1041 -10.71 25.05 -8.46
N LEU A 1042 -9.72 25.92 -8.24
CA LEU A 1042 -8.39 25.50 -7.78
C LEU A 1042 -8.41 24.99 -6.33
N TRP A 1043 -9.32 25.45 -5.46
CA TRP A 1043 -9.51 24.87 -4.12
C TRP A 1043 -10.05 23.43 -4.17
N ILE A 1044 -10.91 23.08 -5.14
CA ILE A 1044 -11.43 21.71 -5.30
C ILE A 1044 -10.30 20.71 -5.57
N PHE A 1045 -9.32 21.06 -6.40
CA PHE A 1045 -8.24 20.16 -6.80
C PHE A 1045 -7.02 20.17 -5.86
N ARG A 1046 -7.02 20.97 -4.79
CA ARG A 1046 -5.88 21.08 -3.86
C ARG A 1046 -5.78 19.96 -2.83
N LEU A 1047 -6.87 19.25 -2.53
CA LEU A 1047 -6.86 18.02 -1.72
C LEU A 1047 -7.84 16.99 -2.29
N PRO A 1048 -7.39 15.78 -2.69
CA PRO A 1048 -8.27 14.77 -3.24
C PRO A 1048 -9.21 14.21 -2.15
N PRO A 1049 -10.52 14.04 -2.44
CA PRO A 1049 -11.45 13.39 -1.51
C PRO A 1049 -10.95 12.00 -1.12
N GLY A 1050 -10.80 11.76 0.18
CA GLY A 1050 -10.27 10.51 0.73
C GLY A 1050 -8.89 10.61 1.38
N LYS A 1051 -8.04 11.61 1.04
CA LYS A 1051 -6.77 11.87 1.76
C LYS A 1051 -6.92 12.81 2.96
N GLN A 1052 -7.97 12.62 3.75
CA GLN A 1052 -8.00 13.13 5.12
C GLN A 1052 -7.57 12.02 6.06
N GLU A 1053 -6.38 12.15 6.63
CA GLU A 1053 -5.99 11.36 7.80
C GLU A 1053 -7.00 11.60 8.92
N ARG A 1054 -7.79 10.58 9.26
CA ARG A 1054 -8.50 10.60 10.55
C ARG A 1054 -7.46 10.41 11.65
N ALA A 1055 -7.61 11.15 12.74
CA ALA A 1055 -6.92 10.85 13.99
C ALA A 1055 -7.46 9.53 14.56
N TYR A 1056 -6.90 8.42 14.07
CA TYR A 1056 -6.96 7.05 14.60
C TYR A 1056 -8.30 6.59 15.21
N GLU A 1057 -9.36 6.53 14.40
CA GLU A 1057 -10.48 5.62 14.69
C GLU A 1057 -10.12 4.22 14.15
N PRO A 1058 -10.12 3.16 14.98
CA PRO A 1058 -9.89 1.81 14.48
C PRO A 1058 -11.07 1.33 13.62
N PRO A 1059 -10.85 0.49 12.59
CA PRO A 1059 -11.94 -0.12 11.85
C PRO A 1059 -12.75 -1.05 12.78
N PRO A 1060 -14.10 -1.03 12.69
CA PRO A 1060 -14.95 -1.98 13.42
C PRO A 1060 -14.78 -3.42 12.89
N PRO A 1061 -15.25 -4.44 13.64
CA PRO A 1061 -15.17 -5.83 13.22
C PRO A 1061 -15.99 -6.11 11.95
N THR A 1062 -15.62 -7.18 11.25
CA THR A 1062 -15.92 -7.43 9.83
C THR A 1062 -17.32 -7.97 9.52
N ASP A 1063 -18.12 -8.30 10.54
CA ASP A 1063 -19.27 -9.21 10.37
C ASP A 1063 -20.62 -8.50 10.29
N ASP A 1064 -20.62 -7.15 10.33
CA ASP A 1064 -21.79 -6.31 10.01
C ASP A 1064 -21.32 -5.15 9.11
N PRO A 1065 -21.93 -4.92 7.94
CA PRO A 1065 -21.53 -3.80 7.08
C PRO A 1065 -21.89 -2.49 7.75
N LEU A 1066 -20.87 -1.69 8.12
CA LEU A 1066 -21.06 -0.31 8.54
C LEU A 1066 -22.00 0.40 7.54
N PRO A 1067 -23.11 1.01 7.97
CA PRO A 1067 -23.80 1.96 7.10
C PRO A 1067 -22.77 3.04 6.72
N PRO A 1068 -22.62 3.38 5.42
CA PRO A 1068 -21.56 4.26 4.97
C PRO A 1068 -21.62 5.56 5.78
N PRO A 1069 -20.47 6.03 6.33
CA PRO A 1069 -20.44 7.07 7.35
C PRO A 1069 -21.29 8.25 6.86
N PRO A 1070 -22.41 8.56 7.56
CA PRO A 1070 -23.53 9.27 6.95
C PRO A 1070 -23.04 10.46 6.16
N TRP A 1071 -23.44 10.60 4.88
CA TRP A 1071 -22.82 11.54 3.94
C TRP A 1071 -22.61 12.96 4.50
N LEU A 1072 -23.50 13.38 5.41
CA LEU A 1072 -23.37 14.56 6.27
C LEU A 1072 -22.00 14.68 6.96
N LEU A 1073 -21.51 13.64 7.65
CA LEU A 1073 -20.20 13.61 8.33
C LEU A 1073 -19.04 13.74 7.35
N VAL A 1074 -19.05 13.00 6.23
CA VAL A 1074 -17.99 13.10 5.21
C VAL A 1074 -17.98 14.50 4.58
N CYS A 1075 -19.14 15.02 4.22
CA CYS A 1075 -19.30 16.39 3.74
C CYS A 1075 -18.91 17.43 4.80
N PHE A 1076 -19.15 17.17 6.09
CA PHE A 1076 -18.81 18.07 7.20
C PHE A 1076 -17.31 18.08 7.50
N GLN A 1077 -16.64 16.92 7.42
CA GLN A 1077 -15.20 16.81 7.57
C GLN A 1077 -14.45 17.43 6.37
N TRP A 1078 -14.96 17.26 5.14
CA TRP A 1078 -14.49 18.03 3.98
C TRP A 1078 -14.77 19.53 4.15
N TRP A 1079 -15.96 19.91 4.61
CA TRP A 1079 -16.38 21.29 4.83
C TRP A 1079 -15.46 22.04 5.80
N ILE A 1080 -15.14 21.46 6.96
CA ILE A 1080 -14.29 22.09 7.99
C ILE A 1080 -12.88 22.39 7.46
N PHE A 1081 -12.28 21.50 6.67
CA PHE A 1081 -10.88 21.64 6.27
C PHE A 1081 -10.69 22.48 5.00
N MET A 1082 -11.57 22.35 3.99
CA MET A 1082 -11.40 23.00 2.67
C MET A 1082 -12.70 23.45 2.01
N GLY A 1083 -13.82 22.79 2.30
CA GLY A 1083 -15.08 23.03 1.61
C GLY A 1083 -15.65 24.41 1.84
N TYR A 1084 -15.43 25.00 3.03
CA TYR A 1084 -15.87 26.36 3.32
C TYR A 1084 -15.23 27.38 2.36
N MET A 1085 -13.92 27.28 2.09
CA MET A 1085 -13.15 28.15 1.20
C MET A 1085 -13.66 28.09 -0.24
N THR A 1086 -13.83 26.87 -0.75
CA THR A 1086 -14.38 26.59 -2.08
C THR A 1086 -15.75 27.25 -2.26
N VAL A 1087 -16.61 27.17 -1.24
CA VAL A 1087 -18.01 27.59 -1.35
C VAL A 1087 -18.22 29.09 -1.16
N ASP A 1088 -17.47 29.80 -0.29
CA ASP A 1088 -17.55 31.27 -0.27
C ASP A 1088 -16.99 31.87 -1.56
N GLU A 1089 -15.84 31.41 -2.06
CA GLU A 1089 -15.28 31.95 -3.30
C GLU A 1089 -16.24 31.76 -4.49
N ALA A 1090 -16.96 30.63 -4.54
CA ALA A 1090 -18.06 30.42 -5.50
C ALA A 1090 -19.27 31.34 -5.25
N ILE A 1091 -19.72 31.53 -4.00
CA ILE A 1091 -20.82 32.44 -3.64
C ILE A 1091 -20.46 33.89 -3.97
N PHE A 1092 -19.23 34.31 -3.69
CA PHE A 1092 -18.70 35.62 -4.02
C PHE A 1092 -18.60 35.80 -5.53
N ALA A 1093 -18.08 34.83 -6.26
CA ALA A 1093 -18.00 34.86 -7.72
C ALA A 1093 -19.39 35.01 -8.37
N VAL A 1094 -20.34 34.16 -8.01
CA VAL A 1094 -21.74 34.23 -8.48
C VAL A 1094 -22.38 35.56 -8.06
N GLY A 1095 -22.13 36.02 -6.83
CA GLY A 1095 -22.64 37.28 -6.30
C GLY A 1095 -22.14 38.51 -7.07
N GLN A 1096 -20.83 38.60 -7.34
CA GLN A 1096 -20.26 39.67 -8.17
C GLN A 1096 -20.72 39.55 -9.63
N GLY A 1097 -20.81 38.33 -10.18
CA GLY A 1097 -21.30 38.08 -11.53
C GLY A 1097 -22.73 38.60 -11.73
N LEU A 1098 -23.63 38.26 -10.81
CA LEU A 1098 -25.00 38.76 -10.78
C LEU A 1098 -25.05 40.28 -10.62
N LEU A 1099 -24.29 40.88 -9.70
CA LEU A 1099 -24.23 42.34 -9.51
C LEU A 1099 -23.61 43.09 -10.70
N GLY A 1100 -22.69 42.46 -11.43
CA GLY A 1100 -22.08 42.97 -12.66
C GLY A 1100 -23.06 42.96 -13.83
N CYS A 1101 -23.68 41.81 -14.10
CA CYS A 1101 -24.74 41.68 -15.10
C CYS A 1101 -25.93 42.62 -14.81
N LEU A 1102 -26.31 42.76 -13.54
CA LEU A 1102 -27.34 43.69 -13.10
C LEU A 1102 -26.97 45.17 -13.34
N GLY A 1103 -25.68 45.52 -13.38
CA GLY A 1103 -25.19 46.85 -13.77
C GLY A 1103 -25.10 47.04 -15.28
N LEU A 1104 -24.63 46.02 -16.02
CA LEU A 1104 -24.48 46.06 -17.48
C LEU A 1104 -25.81 46.06 -18.25
N ARG A 1105 -26.86 45.41 -17.73
CA ARG A 1105 -28.22 45.55 -18.29
C ARG A 1105 -28.74 47.00 -18.29
N LYS A 1106 -28.14 47.92 -17.51
CA LYS A 1106 -28.42 49.37 -17.55
C LYS A 1106 -27.72 50.09 -18.71
N ALA A 1107 -26.63 49.54 -19.23
CA ALA A 1107 -25.91 50.07 -20.40
C ALA A 1107 -26.72 49.82 -21.68
N ILE A 1108 -27.00 48.54 -21.98
CA ILE A 1108 -27.75 48.12 -23.17
C ILE A 1108 -29.13 48.81 -23.24
N ALA A 1109 -29.86 48.90 -22.12
CA ALA A 1109 -31.15 49.57 -22.04
C ALA A 1109 -31.09 51.12 -22.05
N ALA A 1110 -29.89 51.72 -22.12
CA ALA A 1110 -29.68 53.16 -22.23
C ALA A 1110 -29.02 53.55 -23.57
N GLU A 1111 -28.10 52.73 -24.08
CA GLU A 1111 -27.52 52.85 -25.43
C GLU A 1111 -28.51 52.42 -26.53
N GLY A 1112 -29.47 51.53 -26.24
CA GLY A 1112 -30.56 51.11 -27.15
C GLY A 1112 -31.59 52.20 -27.52
N ARG A 1113 -31.17 53.47 -27.55
CA ARG A 1113 -31.86 54.60 -28.18
C ARG A 1113 -30.97 55.41 -29.13
N SER A 1114 -29.73 54.99 -29.39
CA SER A 1114 -28.88 55.55 -30.45
C SER A 1114 -28.08 54.44 -31.14
N GLU A 1115 -28.69 53.89 -32.20
CA GLU A 1115 -28.06 53.11 -33.28
C GLU A 1115 -27.52 51.72 -32.90
N GLY A 1116 -27.51 50.81 -33.89
CA GLY A 1116 -27.35 49.36 -33.68
C GLY A 1116 -26.05 48.79 -34.25
N GLU A 1117 -25.78 47.53 -33.87
CA GLU A 1117 -24.79 46.57 -34.40
C GLU A 1117 -23.29 46.98 -34.33
N GLU A 1118 -22.92 48.23 -34.61
CA GLU A 1118 -21.52 48.69 -34.59
C GLU A 1118 -20.94 48.77 -33.16
N ALA A 1119 -21.79 48.94 -32.15
CA ALA A 1119 -21.40 49.03 -30.74
C ALA A 1119 -20.80 47.72 -30.19
N GLU A 1120 -21.26 46.57 -30.69
CA GLU A 1120 -20.82 45.25 -30.21
C GLU A 1120 -19.43 44.88 -30.79
N ARG A 1121 -19.14 45.30 -32.03
CA ARG A 1121 -17.78 45.21 -32.61
C ARG A 1121 -16.77 46.13 -31.90
N ARG A 1122 -17.15 47.37 -31.58
CA ARG A 1122 -16.26 48.30 -30.86
C ARG A 1122 -15.90 47.83 -29.44
N LEU A 1123 -16.73 46.99 -28.81
CA LEU A 1123 -16.45 46.43 -27.48
C LEU A 1123 -15.26 45.45 -27.43
N LEU A 1124 -14.88 44.86 -28.56
CA LEU A 1124 -13.75 43.92 -28.64
C LEU A 1124 -12.41 44.59 -29.02
N LEU A 1125 -12.44 45.74 -29.70
CA LEU A 1125 -11.23 46.38 -30.26
C LEU A 1125 -10.49 47.32 -29.30
N VAL A 1126 -11.16 47.89 -28.30
CA VAL A 1126 -10.54 48.85 -27.35
C VAL A 1126 -9.50 48.17 -26.42
N ALA A 1127 -9.44 46.84 -26.40
CA ALA A 1127 -8.38 46.09 -25.71
C ALA A 1127 -6.96 46.34 -26.28
N ALA A 1128 -6.83 46.94 -27.48
CA ALA A 1128 -5.56 47.23 -28.11
C ALA A 1128 -4.92 48.59 -27.72
N GLU A 1129 -5.67 49.51 -27.09
CA GLU A 1129 -5.31 50.94 -27.07
C GLU A 1129 -4.90 51.53 -25.70
N GLU A 1130 -4.80 50.73 -24.63
CA GLU A 1130 -4.18 51.15 -23.34
C GLU A 1130 -2.65 50.90 -23.29
N ARG A 1131 -1.95 50.99 -24.42
CA ARG A 1131 -0.47 50.86 -24.50
C ARG A 1131 0.27 52.14 -24.93
N SER A 1132 -0.42 53.30 -24.99
CA SER A 1132 0.09 54.53 -25.61
C SER A 1132 0.13 55.78 -24.70
N THR A 1133 0.13 55.63 -23.36
CA THR A 1133 0.15 56.77 -22.41
C THR A 1133 1.12 56.62 -21.23
N TYR A 1134 2.28 55.99 -21.48
CA TYR A 1134 3.49 56.15 -20.65
C TYR A 1134 4.71 56.21 -21.58
N GLY A 1135 5.10 57.43 -21.98
CA GLY A 1135 6.12 57.61 -23.02
C GLY A 1135 6.54 59.04 -23.34
N SER A 1136 6.34 60.01 -22.44
CA SER A 1136 6.83 61.39 -22.61
C SER A 1136 6.90 62.16 -21.28
N GLU A 1137 7.98 62.94 -21.14
CA GLU A 1137 8.22 64.03 -20.17
C GLU A 1137 8.58 63.68 -18.71
N SER A 1138 9.83 64.05 -18.37
CA SER A 1138 10.49 64.24 -17.05
C SER A 1138 10.32 63.16 -15.97
#